data_AF-A0A1V6EZS9-F1
#
_entry.id   AF-A0A1V6EZS9-F1
#
_cell.length_a   1.000
_cell.length_b   1.000
_cell.length_c   1.000
_cell.angle_alpha   90.00
_cell.angle_beta   90.00
_cell.angle_gamma   90.00
#
_symmetry.space_group_name_H-M   'P 1'
#
loop_
_entity.id
_entity.type
_entity.pdbx_description
1 polymer ?
#
loop_
_entity_poly.entity_id
_entity_poly.type
_entity_poly.pdbx_seq_one_letter_code
_entity_poly.pdbx_strand_id
1 'polypeptide(L)'
;MQTLMIFMCLAQVLGTPVDSEPVSKTIAQVLREPLPPEDLSCTVTDTTIVVTGPVFRYTVDRASGTVSGVEATRDGETVVSLREPAALWLDTANLAKVTGGQTQLLEDGPARVLLETKCLWIPELPCVVRTTIYNDGVLVSEITVTPGTDVVLRQGLRHEINATGRFTHYLHKRRDTNGLDCFQGALPAPAETARMNTPTSCLEAYSDKAALALFTDMGDFYRSPATLDTATLHRTADEENSRSLALCQHLIHAGAEGDPFTLRAGEAFTFRVGLAVAPNRLPHPRRRDLRMFIWVGDGKSPYPSDEEIRAAARLGYTLFQMHRLGPPGEPRPPAGELDRVLKTVHDTGMLFIWTTNADLMYRHDPVVANMVALGQWARWQGFNYGGQYKATMDGFCDTLATCLASPNGLADYRIDCDRRMLQRYPVDGMYIDDNLAYENCTLWKEHGHPQQVYDCLIELHEMNWRRRQALREGCLHAVLIDHSSHAFVLPVIAPFDSHLFGEGYSFPSVELFRDTFGSYENMYAQGCLWAGDSETTRCAVQTAYAFDLLTGGGQYSYLDWRLWPDKFPYASGVDTNEPLFIRTYNLAQYYFGMYETEFTGSLATTTPGTYAALYHNRVWNDALVVLANMTDAEAVCSLAAPNETAVRLQSAGPVLYYDVHQRSIVRNPEQAEQTPFEAVPLRPYQTRLFYLRPARDASPLHLWGGKRLAETWDAASGTRSLLLQGPEGLEDWVVLDAGGNAPGQVRVNGEPASFFHDAKQNLVFGKVRFGREPLLLEARRDPAAGPNATGILPEQAIPPDEINTFYLPR
;
A
#
# COMPACT_ATOMS: atom_id res chain seq x y z
N MET A 1 -15.29 24.58 35.87
CA MET A 1 -14.05 24.60 35.05
C MET A 1 -14.19 23.65 33.87
N GLN A 2 -15.17 23.91 32.99
CA GLN A 2 -15.47 23.04 31.84
C GLN A 2 -16.11 23.85 30.69
N THR A 3 -15.72 25.13 30.57
CA THR A 3 -16.36 26.08 29.64
C THR A 3 -15.35 27.08 29.05
N LEU A 4 -14.06 26.70 28.98
CA LEU A 4 -12.98 27.55 28.44
C LEU A 4 -12.14 26.88 27.35
N MET A 5 -12.55 25.71 26.83
CA MET A 5 -11.84 24.97 25.78
C MET A 5 -12.53 24.99 24.41
N ILE A 6 -13.68 25.68 24.28
CA ILE A 6 -14.49 25.68 23.04
C ILE A 6 -14.38 27.00 22.25
N PHE A 7 -13.60 27.98 22.72
CA PHE A 7 -13.47 29.30 22.06
C PHE A 7 -12.12 29.53 21.35
N MET A 8 -11.44 28.47 20.89
CA MET A 8 -10.23 28.57 20.06
C MET A 8 -10.41 28.10 18.60
N CYS A 9 -11.66 27.97 18.13
CA CYS A 9 -11.97 27.53 16.76
C CYS A 9 -12.69 28.58 15.88
N LEU A 10 -12.84 29.84 16.29
CA LEU A 10 -13.42 30.88 15.41
C LEU A 10 -12.81 32.25 15.68
N ALA A 11 -11.64 32.51 15.07
CA ALA A 11 -11.14 33.86 14.80
C ALA A 11 -10.12 33.83 13.64
N GLN A 12 -10.55 33.44 12.44
CA GLN A 12 -9.85 33.78 11.20
C GLN A 12 -10.49 35.03 10.63
N VAL A 13 -9.98 36.22 10.99
CA VAL A 13 -10.20 37.46 10.24
C VAL A 13 -8.90 38.26 10.23
N LEU A 14 -8.24 38.26 9.06
CA LEU A 14 -7.33 39.29 8.55
C LEU A 14 -6.24 39.78 9.52
N GLY A 15 -5.27 38.90 9.79
CA GLY A 15 -3.90 39.30 10.13
C GLY A 15 -2.96 38.68 9.11
N THR A 16 -1.96 39.44 8.64
CA THR A 16 -0.80 38.90 7.92
C THR A 16 -0.27 37.65 8.64
N PRO A 17 0.08 36.55 7.96
CA PRO A 17 0.68 35.41 8.64
C PRO A 17 1.98 35.92 9.27
N VAL A 18 2.06 35.86 10.60
CA VAL A 18 3.37 35.66 11.21
C VAL A 18 3.76 34.28 10.72
N ASP A 19 4.74 34.19 9.80
CA ASP A 19 5.30 32.92 9.35
C ASP A 19 5.84 32.21 10.61
N SER A 20 5.02 31.39 11.24
CA SER A 20 5.47 30.44 12.25
C SER A 20 6.42 29.49 11.54
N GLU A 21 7.64 29.35 12.04
CA GLU A 21 8.61 28.42 11.47
C GLU A 21 7.98 27.01 11.37
N PRO A 22 8.20 26.28 10.27
CA PRO A 22 7.59 24.99 10.05
C PRO A 22 8.02 23.98 11.13
N VAL A 23 7.07 23.19 11.62
CA VAL A 23 7.30 22.12 12.61
C VAL A 23 6.80 20.79 12.03
N SER A 24 7.67 19.79 12.06
CA SER A 24 7.41 18.41 11.63
C SER A 24 7.15 17.50 12.85
N LYS A 25 6.44 16.38 12.64
CA LYS A 25 6.16 15.35 13.66
C LYS A 25 7.19 14.23 13.57
N THR A 26 7.33 13.42 14.61
CA THR A 26 8.09 12.16 14.52
C THR A 26 7.31 11.11 13.73
N ILE A 27 8.00 10.15 13.10
CA ILE A 27 7.32 9.04 12.43
C ILE A 27 6.45 8.21 13.40
N ALA A 28 6.92 8.01 14.64
CA ALA A 28 6.17 7.26 15.65
C ALA A 28 4.82 7.91 16.01
N GLN A 29 4.74 9.25 15.96
CA GLN A 29 3.49 10.01 16.11
C GLN A 29 2.60 9.82 14.89
N VAL A 30 3.15 9.97 13.68
CA VAL A 30 2.39 9.86 12.42
C VAL A 30 1.81 8.47 12.22
N LEU A 31 2.53 7.41 12.60
CA LEU A 31 2.06 6.03 12.52
C LEU A 31 0.82 5.76 13.37
N ARG A 32 0.67 6.48 14.50
CA ARG A 32 -0.40 6.34 15.49
C ARG A 32 -1.50 7.39 15.33
N GLU A 33 -1.45 8.20 14.28
CA GLU A 33 -2.58 9.05 13.92
C GLU A 33 -3.77 8.16 13.51
N PRO A 34 -5.00 8.52 13.90
CA PRO A 34 -6.18 7.80 13.45
C PRO A 34 -6.26 7.78 11.92
N LEU A 35 -6.73 6.65 11.38
CA LEU A 35 -7.08 6.54 9.97
C LEU A 35 -8.11 7.61 9.58
N PRO A 36 -8.04 8.14 8.35
CA PRO A 36 -9.11 8.99 7.82
C PRO A 36 -10.49 8.32 7.93
N PRO A 37 -11.59 9.09 8.02
CA PRO A 37 -12.94 8.54 8.04
C PRO A 37 -13.21 7.70 6.79
N GLU A 38 -13.81 6.53 7.01
CA GLU A 38 -14.23 5.61 5.95
C GLU A 38 -15.74 5.43 5.93
N ASP A 39 -16.49 6.29 6.63
CA ASP A 39 -17.89 6.04 6.91
C ASP A 39 -18.76 6.37 5.68
N LEU A 40 -19.78 5.53 5.47
CA LEU A 40 -20.82 5.76 4.49
C LEU A 40 -21.87 6.74 5.02
N SER A 41 -22.48 7.46 4.09
CA SER A 41 -23.72 8.21 4.31
C SER A 41 -24.74 7.87 3.25
N CYS A 42 -26.01 7.74 3.64
CA CYS A 42 -27.12 7.37 2.77
C CYS A 42 -28.14 8.51 2.67
N THR A 43 -28.54 8.87 1.46
CA THR A 43 -29.61 9.84 1.19
C THR A 43 -30.67 9.21 0.28
N VAL A 44 -31.92 9.20 0.75
CA VAL A 44 -33.04 8.62 0.02
C VAL A 44 -33.94 9.72 -0.52
N THR A 45 -34.23 9.68 -1.83
CA THR A 45 -35.23 10.51 -2.50
C THR A 45 -36.39 9.65 -3.01
N ASP A 46 -37.39 10.25 -3.64
CA ASP A 46 -38.52 9.49 -4.21
C ASP A 46 -38.09 8.53 -5.34
N THR A 47 -37.05 8.89 -6.09
CA THR A 47 -36.61 8.14 -7.28
C THR A 47 -35.26 7.44 -7.10
N THR A 48 -34.40 7.92 -6.21
CA THR A 48 -33.03 7.41 -6.06
C THR A 48 -32.62 7.23 -4.61
N ILE A 49 -31.63 6.37 -4.40
CA ILE A 49 -30.87 6.26 -3.15
C ILE A 49 -29.42 6.54 -3.49
N VAL A 50 -28.81 7.49 -2.79
CA VAL A 50 -27.41 7.89 -2.97
C VAL A 50 -26.62 7.44 -1.75
N VAL A 51 -25.60 6.61 -1.96
CA VAL A 51 -24.66 6.20 -0.93
C VAL A 51 -23.30 6.82 -1.23
N THR A 52 -22.82 7.65 -0.31
CA THR A 52 -21.57 8.40 -0.45
C THR A 52 -20.56 7.88 0.56
N GLY A 53 -19.42 7.41 0.05
CA GLY A 53 -18.23 7.12 0.84
C GLY A 53 -17.23 8.28 0.82
N PRO A 54 -15.98 8.07 1.27
CA PRO A 54 -15.00 9.14 1.44
C PRO A 54 -14.59 9.83 0.14
N VAL A 55 -14.47 9.03 -0.92
CA VAL A 55 -13.96 9.46 -2.24
C VAL A 55 -14.78 8.84 -3.38
N PHE A 56 -15.93 8.24 -3.08
CA PHE A 56 -16.78 7.61 -4.06
C PHE A 56 -18.27 7.80 -3.75
N ARG A 57 -19.10 7.62 -4.77
CA ARG A 57 -20.55 7.76 -4.70
C ARG A 57 -21.23 6.73 -5.60
N TYR A 58 -22.21 6.02 -5.04
CA TYR A 58 -23.13 5.16 -5.77
C TYR A 58 -24.53 5.76 -5.75
N THR A 59 -25.19 5.77 -6.91
CA THR A 59 -26.61 6.12 -7.04
C THR A 59 -27.38 4.90 -7.50
N VAL A 60 -28.43 4.53 -6.77
CA VAL A 60 -29.32 3.40 -7.05
C VAL A 60 -30.70 3.94 -7.41
N ASP A 61 -31.27 3.45 -8.52
CA ASP A 61 -32.65 3.75 -8.92
C ASP A 61 -33.65 2.94 -8.08
N ARG A 62 -34.64 3.60 -7.49
CA ARG A 62 -35.59 2.96 -6.56
C ARG A 62 -36.60 2.05 -7.24
N ALA A 63 -36.86 2.24 -8.52
CA ALA A 63 -37.84 1.46 -9.26
C ALA A 63 -37.28 0.12 -9.74
N SER A 64 -35.98 0.07 -10.04
CA SER A 64 -35.31 -1.11 -10.59
C SER A 64 -34.31 -1.75 -9.63
N GLY A 65 -33.76 -0.99 -8.67
CA GLY A 65 -32.67 -1.43 -7.80
C GLY A 65 -31.30 -1.41 -8.48
N THR A 66 -31.24 -0.92 -9.73
CA THR A 66 -30.00 -0.85 -10.51
C THR A 66 -29.15 0.34 -10.13
N VAL A 67 -27.85 0.21 -10.30
CA VAL A 67 -26.89 1.30 -10.12
C VAL A 67 -27.02 2.26 -11.31
N SER A 68 -27.64 3.42 -11.08
CA SER A 68 -27.85 4.45 -12.10
C SER A 68 -26.70 5.45 -12.20
N GLY A 69 -25.78 5.46 -11.22
CA GLY A 69 -24.58 6.28 -11.26
C GLY A 69 -23.47 5.76 -10.35
N VAL A 70 -22.23 5.95 -10.77
CA VAL A 70 -21.00 5.69 -9.99
C VAL A 70 -20.04 6.84 -10.23
N GLU A 71 -19.42 7.35 -9.18
CA GLU A 71 -18.35 8.34 -9.26
C GLU A 71 -17.25 8.01 -8.25
N ALA A 72 -15.99 8.24 -8.64
CA ALA A 72 -14.85 8.26 -7.72
C ALA A 72 -14.00 9.51 -7.96
N THR A 73 -13.50 10.11 -6.88
CA THR A 73 -12.77 11.39 -6.91
C THR A 73 -11.36 11.26 -6.34
N ARG A 74 -10.41 11.93 -6.99
CA ARG A 74 -9.01 12.02 -6.56
C ARG A 74 -8.58 13.48 -6.63
N ASP A 75 -8.03 13.99 -5.54
CA ASP A 75 -7.51 15.36 -5.47
C ASP A 75 -8.54 16.43 -5.92
N GLY A 76 -9.82 16.18 -5.64
CA GLY A 76 -10.95 17.05 -6.03
C GLY A 76 -11.48 16.86 -7.45
N GLU A 77 -10.87 15.98 -8.25
CA GLU A 77 -11.28 15.70 -9.63
C GLU A 77 -11.98 14.34 -9.74
N THR A 78 -13.04 14.26 -10.55
CA THR A 78 -13.67 12.98 -10.88
C THR A 78 -12.76 12.16 -11.80
N VAL A 79 -12.35 10.98 -11.35
CA VAL A 79 -11.45 10.08 -12.08
C VAL A 79 -12.11 8.81 -12.59
N VAL A 80 -13.31 8.49 -12.08
CA VAL A 80 -14.22 7.47 -12.60
C VAL A 80 -15.64 8.04 -12.59
N SER A 81 -16.38 7.84 -13.68
CA SER A 81 -17.81 8.18 -13.75
C SER A 81 -18.55 7.22 -14.67
N LEU A 82 -19.73 6.77 -14.23
CA LEU A 82 -20.63 5.99 -15.07
C LEU A 82 -21.38 6.91 -16.06
N ARG A 83 -21.41 6.54 -17.34
CA ARG A 83 -22.07 7.32 -18.41
C ARG A 83 -23.55 6.97 -18.57
N GLU A 84 -23.92 5.73 -18.27
CA GLU A 84 -25.28 5.20 -18.35
C GLU A 84 -25.51 4.19 -17.23
N PRO A 85 -26.75 4.01 -16.73
CA PRO A 85 -27.03 3.01 -15.69
C PRO A 85 -26.43 1.64 -15.99
N ALA A 86 -25.88 0.99 -14.96
CA ALA A 86 -25.35 -0.36 -15.05
C ALA A 86 -26.47 -1.29 -15.55
N ALA A 87 -26.23 -1.88 -16.72
CA ALA A 87 -27.26 -2.56 -17.47
C ALA A 87 -27.15 -4.06 -17.22
N LEU A 88 -28.17 -4.61 -16.56
CA LEU A 88 -28.36 -6.04 -16.47
C LEU A 88 -29.39 -6.44 -17.53
N TRP A 89 -28.96 -7.23 -18.50
CA TRP A 89 -29.76 -7.63 -19.65
C TRP A 89 -30.23 -9.07 -19.54
N LEU A 90 -31.52 -9.28 -19.75
CA LEU A 90 -32.15 -10.58 -19.98
C LEU A 90 -32.67 -10.57 -21.42
N ASP A 91 -31.96 -11.26 -22.30
CA ASP A 91 -32.05 -11.10 -23.76
C ASP A 91 -31.99 -9.60 -24.18
N THR A 92 -33.15 -9.04 -24.55
CA THR A 92 -33.32 -7.65 -24.98
C THR A 92 -33.92 -6.75 -23.89
N ALA A 93 -34.31 -7.31 -22.73
CA ALA A 93 -34.88 -6.57 -21.61
C ALA A 93 -33.79 -6.09 -20.65
N ASN A 94 -33.72 -4.79 -20.41
CA ASN A 94 -32.77 -4.19 -19.47
C ASN A 94 -33.45 -3.87 -18.14
N LEU A 95 -32.91 -4.38 -17.03
CA LEU A 95 -33.43 -4.15 -15.69
C LEU A 95 -33.49 -2.65 -15.34
N ALA A 96 -32.54 -1.85 -15.82
CA ALA A 96 -32.47 -0.40 -15.57
C ALA A 96 -33.62 0.39 -16.24
N LYS A 97 -34.45 -0.25 -17.08
CA LYS A 97 -35.65 0.35 -17.69
C LYS A 97 -36.93 0.01 -16.93
N VAL A 98 -36.86 -0.76 -15.85
CA VAL A 98 -38.02 -1.10 -15.00
C VAL A 98 -38.42 0.11 -14.17
N THR A 99 -39.71 0.46 -14.20
CA THR A 99 -40.26 1.64 -13.51
C THR A 99 -41.26 1.32 -12.40
N GLY A 100 -41.62 0.06 -12.21
CA GLY A 100 -42.71 -0.37 -11.31
C GLY A 100 -42.29 -1.08 -10.03
N GLY A 101 -40.99 -1.19 -9.73
CA GLY A 101 -40.53 -1.84 -8.50
C GLY A 101 -40.48 -0.91 -7.29
N GLN A 102 -40.15 -1.51 -6.15
CA GLN A 102 -40.05 -0.83 -4.87
C GLN A 102 -38.76 -1.21 -4.17
N THR A 103 -37.93 -0.21 -3.86
CA THR A 103 -36.71 -0.37 -3.07
C THR A 103 -36.90 0.05 -1.63
N GLN A 104 -36.50 -0.83 -0.72
CA GLN A 104 -36.46 -0.64 0.73
C GLN A 104 -35.01 -0.61 1.21
N LEU A 105 -34.71 0.29 2.15
CA LEU A 105 -33.48 0.32 2.92
C LEU A 105 -33.61 -0.69 4.08
N LEU A 106 -32.78 -1.73 4.07
CA LEU A 106 -32.75 -2.76 5.12
C LEU A 106 -31.72 -2.43 6.20
N GLU A 107 -30.60 -1.82 5.82
CA GLU A 107 -29.55 -1.38 6.74
C GLU A 107 -28.94 -0.06 6.27
N ASP A 108 -28.76 0.87 7.21
CA ASP A 108 -28.13 2.18 7.02
C ASP A 108 -27.02 2.34 8.07
N GLY A 109 -25.86 1.79 7.76
CA GLY A 109 -24.71 1.77 8.66
C GLY A 109 -23.50 2.51 8.08
N PRO A 110 -22.58 2.98 8.94
CA PRO A 110 -21.36 3.66 8.49
C PRO A 110 -20.41 2.71 7.74
N ALA A 111 -20.47 1.40 8.00
CA ALA A 111 -19.60 0.41 7.34
C ALA A 111 -20.25 -0.26 6.12
N ARG A 112 -21.59 -0.34 6.09
CA ARG A 112 -22.34 -0.91 4.97
C ARG A 112 -23.76 -0.36 4.88
N VAL A 113 -24.30 -0.33 3.67
CA VAL A 113 -25.71 -0.05 3.37
C VAL A 113 -26.30 -1.25 2.64
N LEU A 114 -27.47 -1.73 3.07
CA LEU A 114 -28.18 -2.85 2.45
C LEU A 114 -29.54 -2.40 1.92
N LEU A 115 -29.77 -2.63 0.63
CA LEU A 115 -31.00 -2.31 -0.09
C LEU A 115 -31.66 -3.60 -0.59
N GLU A 116 -33.00 -3.66 -0.55
CA GLU A 116 -33.78 -4.71 -1.22
C GLU A 116 -34.80 -4.08 -2.16
N THR A 117 -34.74 -4.45 -3.43
CA THR A 117 -35.70 -4.05 -4.45
C THR A 117 -36.53 -5.24 -4.89
N LYS A 118 -37.84 -5.07 -4.95
CA LYS A 118 -38.77 -6.03 -5.55
C LYS A 118 -39.39 -5.43 -6.79
N CYS A 119 -39.28 -6.11 -7.92
CA CYS A 119 -39.82 -5.64 -9.19
C CYS A 119 -40.24 -6.81 -10.09
N LEU A 120 -40.84 -6.49 -11.23
CA LEU A 120 -41.01 -7.40 -12.36
C LEU A 120 -40.02 -6.97 -13.44
N TRP A 121 -39.05 -7.83 -13.77
CA TRP A 121 -38.04 -7.50 -14.78
C TRP A 121 -38.66 -7.51 -16.18
N ILE A 122 -39.41 -8.57 -16.47
CA ILE A 122 -40.34 -8.67 -17.60
C ILE A 122 -41.70 -9.12 -17.07
N PRO A 123 -42.79 -9.05 -17.87
CA PRO A 123 -44.06 -9.63 -17.46
C PRO A 123 -43.86 -11.06 -16.94
N GLU A 124 -44.47 -11.38 -15.79
CA GLU A 124 -44.39 -12.71 -15.15
C GLU A 124 -43.01 -13.16 -14.65
N LEU A 125 -42.01 -12.28 -14.61
CA LEU A 125 -40.70 -12.56 -14.00
C LEU A 125 -40.46 -11.69 -12.75
N PRO A 126 -40.97 -12.11 -11.58
CA PRO A 126 -40.56 -11.59 -10.29
C PRO A 126 -39.04 -11.58 -10.14
N CYS A 127 -38.53 -10.43 -9.71
CA CYS A 127 -37.12 -10.18 -9.46
C CYS A 127 -36.96 -9.53 -8.08
N VAL A 128 -36.02 -10.07 -7.29
CA VAL A 128 -35.56 -9.48 -6.04
C VAL A 128 -34.09 -9.15 -6.19
N VAL A 129 -33.72 -7.88 -5.98
CA VAL A 129 -32.34 -7.40 -6.01
C VAL A 129 -31.95 -6.99 -4.60
N ARG A 130 -30.93 -7.62 -4.03
CA ARG A 130 -30.32 -7.22 -2.76
C ARG A 130 -28.96 -6.62 -3.01
N THR A 131 -28.83 -5.31 -2.81
CA THR A 131 -27.59 -4.58 -3.05
C THR A 131 -26.94 -4.21 -1.73
N THR A 132 -25.73 -4.71 -1.50
CA THR A 132 -24.87 -4.32 -0.38
C THR A 132 -23.78 -3.40 -0.89
N ILE A 133 -23.65 -2.23 -0.27
CA ILE A 133 -22.61 -1.25 -0.56
C ILE A 133 -21.69 -1.18 0.66
N TYR A 134 -20.42 -1.50 0.46
CA TYR A 134 -19.40 -1.52 1.49
C TYR A 134 -18.61 -0.22 1.50
N ASN A 135 -18.09 0.13 2.66
CA ASN A 135 -17.39 1.38 2.88
C ASN A 135 -15.98 1.46 2.25
N ASP A 136 -15.52 0.36 1.66
CA ASP A 136 -14.30 0.22 0.88
C ASP A 136 -14.53 0.37 -0.64
N GLY A 137 -15.69 0.88 -1.06
CA GLY A 137 -15.98 1.14 -2.47
C GLY A 137 -16.39 -0.09 -3.27
N VAL A 138 -16.65 -1.23 -2.62
CA VAL A 138 -17.21 -2.43 -3.27
C VAL A 138 -18.73 -2.45 -3.12
N LEU A 139 -19.43 -2.83 -4.20
CA LEU A 139 -20.87 -3.04 -4.25
C LEU A 139 -21.15 -4.43 -4.80
N VAL A 140 -22.02 -5.19 -4.13
CA VAL A 140 -22.49 -6.50 -4.58
C VAL A 140 -24.01 -6.51 -4.63
N SER A 141 -24.57 -6.87 -5.78
CA SER A 141 -25.99 -7.12 -5.96
C SER A 141 -26.24 -8.62 -6.13
N GLU A 142 -26.99 -9.20 -5.19
CA GLU A 142 -27.58 -10.54 -5.33
C GLU A 142 -28.94 -10.41 -6.01
N ILE A 143 -29.12 -11.09 -7.15
CA ILE A 143 -30.35 -11.06 -7.92
C ILE A 143 -30.95 -12.44 -7.91
N THR A 144 -32.22 -12.52 -7.50
CA THR A 144 -33.03 -13.74 -7.56
C THR A 144 -34.22 -13.51 -8.47
N VAL A 145 -34.35 -14.34 -9.50
CA VAL A 145 -35.54 -14.38 -10.35
C VAL A 145 -36.29 -15.70 -10.14
N THR A 146 -37.62 -15.65 -10.19
CA THR A 146 -38.47 -16.85 -10.07
C THR A 146 -39.58 -16.78 -11.12
N PRO A 147 -39.37 -17.37 -12.30
CA PRO A 147 -40.31 -17.25 -13.41
C PRO A 147 -41.67 -17.86 -13.06
N GLY A 148 -42.77 -17.18 -13.38
CA GLY A 148 -44.11 -17.77 -13.33
C GLY A 148 -44.35 -18.80 -14.44
N THR A 149 -43.64 -18.65 -15.55
CA THR A 149 -43.65 -19.52 -16.75
C THR A 149 -42.21 -19.71 -17.25
N ASP A 150 -41.96 -20.76 -18.05
CA ASP A 150 -40.61 -20.99 -18.60
C ASP A 150 -40.16 -19.78 -19.45
N VAL A 151 -39.01 -19.20 -19.11
CA VAL A 151 -38.40 -18.09 -19.85
C VAL A 151 -37.21 -18.62 -20.64
N VAL A 152 -37.36 -18.65 -21.97
CA VAL A 152 -36.34 -19.13 -22.91
C VAL A 152 -35.46 -17.97 -23.34
N LEU A 153 -34.20 -18.00 -22.93
CA LEU A 153 -33.17 -17.01 -23.25
C LEU A 153 -32.44 -17.41 -24.54
N ARG A 154 -32.51 -16.53 -25.55
CA ARG A 154 -31.88 -16.73 -26.87
C ARG A 154 -30.61 -15.92 -27.08
N GLN A 155 -30.37 -14.91 -26.26
CA GLN A 155 -29.12 -14.15 -26.19
C GLN A 155 -28.43 -14.38 -24.85
N GLY A 156 -29.22 -14.49 -23.77
CA GLY A 156 -28.76 -14.86 -22.43
C GLY A 156 -28.87 -13.74 -21.40
N LEU A 157 -27.99 -13.80 -20.40
CA LEU A 157 -27.93 -12.92 -19.23
C LEU A 157 -26.54 -12.29 -19.17
N ARG A 158 -26.46 -10.96 -19.24
CA ARG A 158 -25.19 -10.23 -19.20
C ARG A 158 -25.28 -8.95 -18.38
N HIS A 159 -24.16 -8.57 -17.77
CA HIS A 159 -23.98 -7.32 -17.06
C HIS A 159 -23.03 -6.42 -17.86
N GLU A 160 -23.44 -5.18 -18.11
CA GLU A 160 -22.72 -4.21 -18.91
C GLU A 160 -22.64 -2.87 -18.19
N ILE A 161 -21.46 -2.25 -18.22
CA ILE A 161 -21.24 -0.90 -17.72
C ILE A 161 -20.56 -0.05 -18.79
N ASN A 162 -21.01 1.21 -18.89
CA ASN A 162 -20.42 2.22 -19.75
C ASN A 162 -19.85 3.33 -18.86
N ALA A 163 -18.54 3.53 -18.87
CA ALA A 163 -17.86 4.42 -17.94
C ALA A 163 -16.78 5.26 -18.62
N THR A 164 -16.47 6.39 -18.00
CA THR A 164 -15.36 7.27 -18.34
C THR A 164 -14.40 7.28 -17.15
N GLY A 165 -13.10 7.20 -17.40
CA GLY A 165 -12.11 7.36 -16.33
C GLY A 165 -10.67 7.41 -16.81
N ARG A 166 -9.75 7.69 -15.88
CA ARG A 166 -8.31 7.82 -16.15
C ARG A 166 -7.63 6.45 -16.27
N PHE A 167 -8.10 5.59 -17.16
CA PHE A 167 -7.60 4.21 -17.30
C PHE A 167 -6.48 4.10 -18.33
N THR A 168 -5.54 3.18 -18.11
CA THR A 168 -4.44 2.86 -19.04
C THR A 168 -4.32 1.38 -19.33
N HIS A 169 -4.78 0.53 -18.40
CA HIS A 169 -4.67 -0.92 -18.46
C HIS A 169 -6.01 -1.61 -18.19
N TYR A 170 -6.06 -2.91 -18.48
CA TYR A 170 -7.12 -3.79 -18.02
C TYR A 170 -6.56 -5.09 -17.45
N LEU A 171 -7.35 -5.71 -16.56
CA LEU A 171 -7.08 -7.00 -15.96
C LEU A 171 -8.27 -7.94 -16.18
N HIS A 172 -7.96 -9.20 -16.43
CA HIS A 172 -8.95 -10.27 -16.57
C HIS A 172 -8.63 -11.44 -15.63
N LYS A 173 -9.53 -11.66 -14.67
CA LYS A 173 -9.50 -12.80 -13.73
C LYS A 173 -10.44 -13.87 -14.22
N ARG A 174 -9.92 -15.09 -14.33
CA ARG A 174 -10.68 -16.29 -14.67
C ARG A 174 -11.23 -17.04 -13.45
N ARG A 175 -12.46 -17.54 -13.50
CA ARG A 175 -13.08 -18.31 -12.41
C ARG A 175 -12.34 -19.61 -12.07
N ASP A 176 -11.68 -20.20 -13.05
CA ASP A 176 -11.02 -21.50 -12.96
C ASP A 176 -9.53 -21.40 -12.64
N THR A 177 -9.08 -20.28 -12.09
CA THR A 177 -7.69 -20.04 -11.69
C THR A 177 -7.60 -19.37 -10.33
N ASN A 178 -6.45 -19.49 -9.66
CA ASN A 178 -6.19 -18.88 -8.33
C ASN A 178 -5.86 -17.38 -8.39
N GLY A 179 -6.08 -16.74 -9.53
CA GLY A 179 -5.78 -15.32 -9.77
C GLY A 179 -4.29 -15.01 -9.98
N LEU A 180 -3.39 -15.97 -9.77
CA LEU A 180 -1.95 -15.77 -10.01
C LEU A 180 -1.60 -15.55 -11.49
N ASP A 181 -2.48 -15.99 -12.39
CA ASP A 181 -2.33 -15.91 -13.84
C ASP A 181 -3.31 -14.89 -14.47
N CYS A 182 -3.84 -13.95 -13.66
CA CYS A 182 -4.66 -12.86 -14.16
C CYS A 182 -3.97 -12.17 -15.33
N PHE A 183 -4.63 -12.20 -16.49
CA PHE A 183 -4.10 -11.51 -17.66
C PHE A 183 -4.15 -10.00 -17.41
N GLN A 184 -3.06 -9.31 -17.70
CA GLN A 184 -2.93 -7.86 -17.58
C GLN A 184 -2.33 -7.30 -18.85
N GLY A 185 -2.81 -6.14 -19.28
CA GLY A 185 -2.26 -5.47 -20.45
C GLY A 185 -2.79 -4.06 -20.63
N ALA A 186 -2.15 -3.32 -21.53
CA ALA A 186 -2.62 -2.01 -21.95
C ALA A 186 -4.04 -2.09 -22.53
N LEU A 187 -4.83 -1.03 -22.37
CA LEU A 187 -6.13 -0.93 -23.02
C LEU A 187 -6.02 -1.09 -24.55
N PRO A 188 -7.05 -1.68 -25.20
CA PRO A 188 -7.08 -1.79 -26.66
C PRO A 188 -7.06 -0.40 -27.33
N ALA A 189 -6.73 -0.35 -28.62
CA ALA A 189 -6.74 0.91 -29.36
C ALA A 189 -8.16 1.52 -29.42
N PRO A 190 -8.31 2.83 -29.72
CA PRO A 190 -9.63 3.43 -29.88
C PRO A 190 -10.49 2.66 -30.89
N ALA A 191 -11.76 2.44 -30.55
CA ALA A 191 -12.73 1.62 -31.29
C ALA A 191 -12.43 0.11 -31.37
N GLU A 192 -11.38 -0.39 -30.72
CA GLU A 192 -11.09 -1.82 -30.65
C GLU A 192 -11.75 -2.49 -29.43
N THR A 193 -11.77 -3.82 -29.42
CA THR A 193 -12.36 -4.64 -28.36
C THR A 193 -11.38 -5.73 -27.95
N ALA A 194 -11.06 -5.79 -26.65
CA ALA A 194 -10.46 -6.96 -26.05
C ALA A 194 -11.57 -7.99 -25.77
N ARG A 195 -11.37 -9.24 -26.20
CA ARG A 195 -12.36 -10.32 -26.11
C ARG A 195 -11.80 -11.47 -25.29
N MET A 196 -12.60 -11.98 -24.37
CA MET A 196 -12.21 -13.06 -23.47
C MET A 196 -13.14 -14.26 -23.68
N ASN A 197 -12.58 -15.43 -23.96
CA ASN A 197 -13.33 -16.66 -24.24
C ASN A 197 -13.16 -17.73 -23.14
N THR A 198 -12.63 -17.37 -21.98
CA THR A 198 -12.45 -18.26 -20.81
C THR A 198 -13.34 -17.82 -19.65
N PRO A 199 -13.75 -18.71 -18.73
CA PRO A 199 -14.66 -18.38 -17.65
C PRO A 199 -14.21 -17.16 -16.85
N THR A 200 -14.96 -16.05 -16.91
CA THR A 200 -14.53 -14.76 -16.33
C THR A 200 -15.19 -14.54 -14.98
N SER A 201 -14.43 -14.16 -13.93
CA SER A 201 -15.02 -13.69 -12.67
C SER A 201 -14.88 -12.19 -12.46
N CYS A 202 -13.79 -11.59 -12.95
CA CYS A 202 -13.55 -10.16 -12.81
C CYS A 202 -12.92 -9.60 -14.10
N LEU A 203 -13.44 -8.45 -14.53
CA LEU A 203 -12.91 -7.64 -15.62
C LEU A 203 -12.73 -6.24 -15.05
N GLU A 204 -11.50 -5.76 -15.04
CA GLU A 204 -11.13 -4.50 -14.42
C GLU A 204 -10.42 -3.59 -15.41
N ALA A 205 -10.70 -2.30 -15.35
CA ALA A 205 -9.91 -1.25 -16.01
C ALA A 205 -9.24 -0.39 -14.94
N TYR A 206 -7.94 -0.12 -15.07
CA TYR A 206 -7.16 0.55 -14.03
C TYR A 206 -6.03 1.45 -14.56
N SER A 207 -5.47 2.24 -13.65
CA SER A 207 -4.22 3.00 -13.74
C SER A 207 -3.69 3.30 -12.33
N ASP A 208 -2.66 4.13 -12.20
CA ASP A 208 -2.18 4.68 -10.94
C ASP A 208 -3.15 5.72 -10.30
N LYS A 209 -4.16 6.18 -11.06
CA LYS A 209 -5.13 7.19 -10.59
C LYS A 209 -6.49 6.62 -10.25
N ALA A 210 -6.91 5.57 -10.96
CA ALA A 210 -8.28 5.07 -10.89
C ALA A 210 -8.36 3.57 -11.19
N ALA A 211 -9.38 2.91 -10.67
CA ALA A 211 -9.81 1.60 -11.12
C ALA A 211 -11.34 1.45 -11.08
N LEU A 212 -11.85 0.61 -11.97
CA LEU A 212 -13.25 0.20 -12.03
C LEU A 212 -13.29 -1.29 -12.40
N ALA A 213 -13.89 -2.10 -11.54
CA ALA A 213 -14.05 -3.54 -11.75
C ALA A 213 -15.52 -3.93 -11.90
N LEU A 214 -15.78 -4.83 -12.84
CA LEU A 214 -17.02 -5.55 -13.06
C LEU A 214 -16.77 -7.02 -12.72
N PHE A 215 -17.56 -7.59 -11.79
CA PHE A 215 -17.33 -8.97 -11.37
C PHE A 215 -18.63 -9.74 -11.10
N THR A 216 -18.53 -11.07 -11.12
CA THR A 216 -19.64 -12.00 -10.87
C THR A 216 -19.12 -13.36 -10.40
N ASP A 217 -19.92 -14.08 -9.63
CA ASP A 217 -19.67 -15.46 -9.21
C ASP A 217 -20.09 -16.51 -10.26
N MET A 218 -20.79 -16.09 -11.32
CA MET A 218 -21.42 -16.94 -12.34
C MET A 218 -21.05 -16.59 -13.77
N GLY A 219 -19.93 -15.91 -14.02
CA GLY A 219 -19.49 -15.63 -15.39
C GLY A 219 -19.18 -16.93 -16.15
N ASP A 220 -19.65 -17.03 -17.40
CA ASP A 220 -19.62 -18.27 -18.18
C ASP A 220 -20.36 -19.46 -17.52
N PHE A 221 -21.48 -19.21 -16.82
CA PHE A 221 -22.33 -20.27 -16.28
C PHE A 221 -22.97 -21.13 -17.39
N TYR A 222 -23.38 -20.50 -18.49
CA TYR A 222 -23.85 -21.20 -19.68
C TYR A 222 -23.39 -20.49 -20.95
N ARG A 223 -22.87 -21.25 -21.91
CA ARG A 223 -22.39 -20.72 -23.19
C ARG A 223 -22.64 -21.69 -24.34
N SER A 224 -23.32 -21.22 -25.38
CA SER A 224 -23.63 -22.02 -26.57
C SER A 224 -23.68 -21.15 -27.84
N PRO A 225 -22.84 -21.40 -28.86
CA PRO A 225 -21.73 -22.36 -28.87
C PRO A 225 -20.60 -21.96 -27.91
N ALA A 226 -19.75 -22.92 -27.53
CA ALA A 226 -18.61 -22.70 -26.62
C ALA A 226 -17.58 -21.66 -27.12
N THR A 227 -17.65 -21.27 -28.39
CA THR A 227 -16.75 -20.27 -29.01
C THR A 227 -17.14 -18.82 -28.72
N LEU A 228 -18.28 -18.57 -28.09
CA LEU A 228 -18.71 -17.20 -27.78
C LEU A 228 -17.81 -16.56 -26.71
N ASP A 229 -17.76 -15.23 -26.75
CA ASP A 229 -17.08 -14.44 -25.73
C ASP A 229 -17.80 -14.58 -24.37
N THR A 230 -17.02 -14.64 -23.30
CA THR A 230 -17.52 -14.62 -21.91
C THR A 230 -17.48 -13.22 -21.33
N ALA A 231 -16.58 -12.37 -21.82
CA ALA A 231 -16.46 -10.97 -21.44
C ALA A 231 -15.83 -10.17 -22.58
N THR A 232 -16.12 -8.87 -22.61
CA THR A 232 -15.51 -7.94 -23.56
C THR A 232 -15.21 -6.60 -22.90
N LEU A 233 -14.14 -5.96 -23.34
CA LEU A 233 -13.81 -4.58 -23.02
C LEU A 233 -13.64 -3.81 -24.33
N HIS A 234 -14.52 -2.85 -24.58
CA HIS A 234 -14.50 -2.00 -25.76
C HIS A 234 -14.12 -0.57 -25.40
N ARG A 235 -13.21 0.04 -26.16
CA ARG A 235 -12.83 1.45 -26.00
C ARG A 235 -13.58 2.29 -27.03
N THR A 236 -14.51 3.14 -26.59
CA THR A 236 -15.38 3.88 -27.51
C THR A 236 -14.74 5.18 -28.02
N ALA A 237 -14.18 6.00 -27.14
CA ALA A 237 -13.65 7.32 -27.48
C ALA A 237 -12.61 7.80 -26.45
N ASP A 238 -11.73 8.70 -26.92
CA ASP A 238 -10.75 9.38 -26.08
C ASP A 238 -11.21 10.80 -25.76
N GLU A 239 -11.13 11.14 -24.49
CA GLU A 239 -11.16 12.52 -24.01
C GLU A 239 -9.76 12.88 -23.51
N GLU A 240 -9.46 14.17 -23.39
CA GLU A 240 -8.16 14.62 -22.87
C GLU A 240 -7.98 14.07 -21.44
N ASN A 241 -6.94 13.22 -21.25
CA ASN A 241 -6.64 12.51 -20.01
C ASN A 241 -7.72 11.55 -19.46
N SER A 242 -8.71 11.16 -20.26
CA SER A 242 -9.76 10.22 -19.87
C SER A 242 -10.16 9.26 -20.99
N ARG A 243 -10.62 8.06 -20.63
CA ARG A 243 -10.98 6.98 -21.57
C ARG A 243 -12.41 6.53 -21.33
N SER A 244 -13.20 6.47 -22.39
CA SER A 244 -14.54 5.87 -22.35
C SER A 244 -14.47 4.39 -22.69
N LEU A 245 -14.96 3.55 -21.78
CA LEU A 245 -14.94 2.09 -21.88
C LEU A 245 -16.35 1.51 -21.72
N ALA A 246 -16.61 0.44 -22.44
CA ALA A 246 -17.75 -0.46 -22.20
C ALA A 246 -17.21 -1.82 -21.75
N LEU A 247 -17.54 -2.23 -20.53
CA LEU A 247 -17.19 -3.54 -19.98
C LEU A 247 -18.44 -4.41 -19.97
N CYS A 248 -18.34 -5.63 -20.48
CA CYS A 248 -19.44 -6.60 -20.51
C CYS A 248 -18.96 -7.94 -19.98
N GLN A 249 -19.78 -8.58 -19.15
CA GLN A 249 -19.62 -9.97 -18.73
C GLN A 249 -20.91 -10.75 -18.94
N HIS A 250 -20.78 -11.94 -19.51
CA HIS A 250 -21.88 -12.86 -19.75
C HIS A 250 -21.92 -13.93 -18.67
N LEU A 251 -23.05 -14.03 -17.99
CA LEU A 251 -23.36 -15.17 -17.12
C LEU A 251 -23.92 -16.31 -17.97
N ILE A 252 -24.84 -15.96 -18.88
CA ILE A 252 -25.42 -16.86 -19.87
C ILE A 252 -25.21 -16.21 -21.24
N HIS A 253 -24.62 -16.92 -22.20
CA HIS A 253 -24.45 -16.45 -23.58
C HIS A 253 -24.95 -17.51 -24.56
N ALA A 254 -26.12 -17.28 -25.14
CA ALA A 254 -26.68 -18.10 -26.21
C ALA A 254 -26.57 -17.33 -27.53
N GLY A 255 -25.90 -17.90 -28.51
CA GLY A 255 -25.78 -17.34 -29.85
C GLY A 255 -26.90 -17.81 -30.76
N ALA A 256 -27.05 -17.19 -31.93
CA ALA A 256 -28.07 -17.56 -32.91
C ALA A 256 -27.97 -19.03 -33.37
N GLU A 257 -26.75 -19.56 -33.42
CA GLU A 257 -26.44 -20.96 -33.79
C GLU A 257 -26.32 -21.89 -32.57
N GLY A 258 -26.56 -21.38 -31.37
CA GLY A 258 -26.44 -22.12 -30.11
C GLY A 258 -27.78 -22.56 -29.54
N ASP A 259 -27.72 -23.47 -28.57
CA ASP A 259 -28.88 -23.89 -27.81
C ASP A 259 -29.30 -22.79 -26.81
N PRO A 260 -30.59 -22.44 -26.73
CA PRO A 260 -31.06 -21.45 -25.76
C PRO A 260 -31.01 -22.01 -24.33
N PHE A 261 -30.89 -21.11 -23.35
CA PHE A 261 -31.00 -21.47 -21.94
C PHE A 261 -32.42 -21.23 -21.44
N THR A 262 -32.99 -22.11 -20.62
CA THR A 262 -34.35 -21.94 -20.07
C THR A 262 -34.31 -21.73 -18.57
N LEU A 263 -34.79 -20.58 -18.11
CA LEU A 263 -35.16 -20.38 -16.70
C LEU A 263 -36.51 -21.07 -16.49
N ARG A 264 -36.55 -22.07 -15.60
CA ARG A 264 -37.74 -22.91 -15.41
C ARG A 264 -38.79 -22.24 -14.53
N ALA A 265 -40.05 -22.47 -14.86
CA ALA A 265 -41.18 -22.00 -14.07
C ALA A 265 -41.11 -22.52 -12.62
N GLY A 266 -41.27 -21.62 -11.65
CA GLY A 266 -41.26 -21.93 -10.23
C GLY A 266 -39.88 -22.22 -9.62
N GLU A 267 -38.81 -22.28 -10.42
CA GLU A 267 -37.45 -22.47 -9.93
C GLU A 267 -36.75 -21.11 -9.74
N ALA A 268 -36.20 -20.91 -8.55
CA ALA A 268 -35.40 -19.71 -8.29
C ALA A 268 -34.03 -19.82 -8.99
N PHE A 269 -33.65 -18.76 -9.68
CA PHE A 269 -32.31 -18.59 -10.24
C PHE A 269 -31.64 -17.38 -9.57
N THR A 270 -30.60 -17.64 -8.78
CA THR A 270 -29.88 -16.63 -8.00
C THR A 270 -28.44 -16.51 -8.48
N PHE A 271 -27.98 -15.28 -8.67
CA PHE A 271 -26.62 -14.95 -9.09
C PHE A 271 -26.19 -13.62 -8.48
N ARG A 272 -24.88 -13.35 -8.43
CA ARG A 272 -24.36 -12.08 -7.95
C ARG A 272 -23.54 -11.37 -9.00
N VAL A 273 -23.71 -10.06 -9.05
CA VAL A 273 -22.86 -9.16 -9.83
C VAL A 273 -22.37 -8.04 -8.92
N GLY A 274 -21.20 -7.49 -9.22
CA GLY A 274 -20.64 -6.42 -8.42
C GLY A 274 -19.85 -5.40 -9.22
N LEU A 275 -19.65 -4.26 -8.55
CA LEU A 275 -18.85 -3.15 -9.02
C LEU A 275 -17.88 -2.78 -7.90
N ALA A 276 -16.64 -2.46 -8.24
CA ALA A 276 -15.69 -1.88 -7.29
C ALA A 276 -15.00 -0.68 -7.94
N VAL A 277 -14.69 0.35 -7.15
CA VAL A 277 -14.01 1.57 -7.62
C VAL A 277 -12.79 1.91 -6.79
N ALA A 278 -11.77 2.47 -7.43
CA ALA A 278 -10.66 3.16 -6.78
C ALA A 278 -10.46 4.55 -7.40
N PRO A 279 -10.09 5.58 -6.62
CA PRO A 279 -9.82 5.55 -5.18
C PRO A 279 -11.06 5.23 -4.35
N ASN A 280 -10.87 4.49 -3.27
CA ASN A 280 -11.93 4.07 -2.36
C ASN A 280 -11.78 4.62 -0.94
N ARG A 281 -10.62 5.20 -0.62
CA ARG A 281 -10.30 5.77 0.69
C ARG A 281 -9.48 7.05 0.55
N LEU A 282 -9.42 7.82 1.62
CA LEU A 282 -8.55 9.00 1.70
C LEU A 282 -7.10 8.58 2.00
N PRO A 283 -6.10 9.31 1.47
CA PRO A 283 -4.70 9.01 1.76
C PRO A 283 -4.36 9.26 3.24
N HIS A 284 -3.48 8.43 3.79
CA HIS A 284 -2.85 8.67 5.08
C HIS A 284 -1.36 8.99 4.90
N PRO A 285 -0.81 10.03 5.58
CA PRO A 285 0.61 10.39 5.51
C PRO A 285 1.59 9.23 5.73
N ARG A 286 1.30 8.30 6.65
CA ARG A 286 2.19 7.19 7.00
C ARG A 286 2.42 6.18 5.87
N ARG A 287 1.63 6.24 4.79
CA ARG A 287 1.61 5.23 3.72
C ARG A 287 3.00 4.88 3.19
N ARG A 288 3.96 5.82 3.16
CA ARG A 288 5.32 5.59 2.63
C ARG A 288 6.36 5.22 3.68
N ASP A 289 5.91 5.06 4.91
CA ASP A 289 6.71 4.67 6.04
C ASP A 289 6.10 3.41 6.69
N LEU A 290 5.40 2.56 5.94
CA LEU A 290 5.00 1.22 6.38
C LEU A 290 6.12 0.21 6.06
N ARG A 291 7.34 0.54 6.48
CA ARG A 291 8.55 -0.25 6.28
C ARG A 291 8.58 -1.45 7.21
N MET A 292 8.51 -2.64 6.64
CA MET A 292 8.28 -3.86 7.39
C MET A 292 9.55 -4.68 7.65
N PHE A 293 9.82 -4.94 8.93
CA PHE A 293 10.73 -5.98 9.37
C PHE A 293 9.96 -7.20 9.83
N ILE A 294 10.49 -8.39 9.54
CA ILE A 294 9.76 -9.64 9.65
C ILE A 294 10.56 -10.63 10.46
N TRP A 295 9.95 -11.06 11.55
CA TRP A 295 10.44 -12.15 12.37
C TRP A 295 9.71 -13.44 12.01
N VAL A 296 10.40 -14.33 11.28
CA VAL A 296 9.87 -15.67 10.98
C VAL A 296 10.10 -16.59 12.18
N GLY A 297 11.32 -16.57 12.73
CA GLY A 297 11.73 -17.45 13.82
C GLY A 297 11.70 -18.94 13.46
N ASP A 298 12.21 -19.79 14.35
CA ASP A 298 12.14 -21.24 14.19
C ASP A 298 11.89 -21.97 15.51
N GLY A 299 11.93 -23.30 15.48
CA GLY A 299 11.70 -24.11 16.68
C GLY A 299 12.71 -23.86 17.82
N LYS A 300 13.89 -23.29 17.53
CA LYS A 300 14.92 -22.95 18.53
C LYS A 300 14.84 -21.49 18.96
N SER A 301 14.49 -20.60 18.04
CA SER A 301 14.41 -19.16 18.24
C SER A 301 13.02 -18.63 17.84
N PRO A 302 11.95 -19.01 18.56
CA PRO A 302 10.58 -18.66 18.18
C PRO A 302 10.26 -17.18 18.39
N TYR A 303 10.86 -16.56 19.40
CA TYR A 303 10.68 -15.16 19.76
C TYR A 303 12.00 -14.38 19.62
N PRO A 304 11.97 -13.11 19.19
CA PRO A 304 13.14 -12.25 19.18
C PRO A 304 13.53 -11.82 20.59
N SER A 305 14.82 -11.61 20.80
CA SER A 305 15.35 -10.89 21.96
C SER A 305 15.07 -9.38 21.84
N ASP A 306 15.16 -8.65 22.95
CA ASP A 306 14.94 -7.19 22.95
C ASP A 306 15.97 -6.45 22.08
N GLU A 307 17.22 -6.93 22.04
CA GLU A 307 18.25 -6.32 21.20
C GLU A 307 18.02 -6.56 19.72
N GLU A 308 17.45 -7.71 19.32
CA GLU A 308 17.06 -7.96 17.93
C GLU A 308 15.94 -7.04 17.47
N ILE A 309 14.94 -6.80 18.33
CA ILE A 309 13.87 -5.81 18.07
C ILE A 309 14.48 -4.40 17.94
N ARG A 310 15.38 -4.02 18.86
CA ARG A 310 16.06 -2.72 18.82
C ARG A 310 16.97 -2.57 17.61
N ALA A 311 17.64 -3.64 17.18
CA ALA A 311 18.47 -3.64 15.98
C ALA A 311 17.63 -3.38 14.73
N ALA A 312 16.48 -4.05 14.58
CA ALA A 312 15.53 -3.76 13.51
C ALA A 312 15.05 -2.30 13.54
N ALA A 313 14.67 -1.77 14.71
CA ALA A 313 14.28 -0.37 14.85
C ALA A 313 15.40 0.60 14.47
N ARG A 314 16.66 0.31 14.86
CA ARG A 314 17.84 1.13 14.50
C ARG A 314 18.16 1.14 13.01
N LEU A 315 17.66 0.16 12.26
CA LEU A 315 17.70 0.17 10.80
C LEU A 315 16.58 1.03 10.17
N GLY A 316 15.70 1.66 10.95
CA GLY A 316 14.66 2.57 10.46
C GLY A 316 13.34 1.91 10.07
N TYR A 317 13.16 0.62 10.41
CA TYR A 317 11.88 -0.06 10.25
C TYR A 317 10.82 0.51 11.20
N THR A 318 9.57 0.43 10.76
CA THR A 318 8.41 1.03 11.45
C THR A 318 7.35 0.00 11.76
N LEU A 319 7.32 -1.12 11.04
CA LEU A 319 6.48 -2.27 11.33
C LEU A 319 7.36 -3.46 11.74
N PHE A 320 6.91 -4.19 12.75
CA PHE A 320 7.50 -5.44 13.21
C PHE A 320 6.46 -6.55 13.10
N GLN A 321 6.59 -7.41 12.08
CA GLN A 321 5.68 -8.51 11.80
C GLN A 321 6.22 -9.81 12.40
N MET A 322 5.35 -10.58 13.08
CA MET A 322 5.66 -11.94 13.53
C MET A 322 4.88 -12.97 12.72
N HIS A 323 5.58 -13.82 11.97
CA HIS A 323 4.98 -14.71 10.96
C HIS A 323 4.35 -16.00 11.55
N ARG A 324 5.04 -16.71 12.46
CA ARG A 324 4.59 -18.02 12.98
C ARG A 324 4.15 -17.97 14.44
N LEU A 325 3.26 -17.03 14.74
CA LEU A 325 2.88 -16.73 16.11
C LEU A 325 1.82 -17.66 16.68
N GLY A 326 1.03 -18.36 15.86
CA GLY A 326 -0.11 -19.18 16.30
C GLY A 326 -1.46 -18.59 15.89
N PRO A 327 -2.58 -19.25 16.24
CA PRO A 327 -3.93 -18.70 16.02
C PRO A 327 -4.08 -17.31 16.66
N PRO A 328 -4.78 -16.35 16.01
CA PRO A 328 -5.04 -15.05 16.61
C PRO A 328 -5.68 -15.19 18.00
N GLY A 329 -5.02 -14.59 19.00
CA GLY A 329 -5.41 -14.63 20.41
C GLY A 329 -4.80 -15.79 21.23
N GLU A 330 -4.19 -16.78 20.58
CA GLU A 330 -3.50 -17.91 21.23
C GLU A 330 -2.08 -18.07 20.68
N PRO A 331 -1.14 -17.23 21.12
CA PRO A 331 0.22 -17.30 20.62
C PRO A 331 0.91 -18.59 21.06
N ARG A 332 1.96 -18.95 20.33
CA ARG A 332 2.82 -20.09 20.62
C ARG A 332 3.38 -19.99 22.05
N PRO A 333 3.61 -21.13 22.72
CA PRO A 333 4.16 -21.10 24.07
C PRO A 333 5.65 -20.70 24.08
N PRO A 334 6.12 -20.06 25.16
CA PRO A 334 5.33 -19.56 26.27
C PRO A 334 4.65 -18.22 25.92
N ALA A 335 3.32 -18.14 26.09
CA ALA A 335 2.52 -16.98 25.67
C ALA A 335 2.97 -15.64 26.31
N GLY A 336 3.53 -15.67 27.52
CA GLY A 336 4.03 -14.47 28.20
C GLY A 336 5.25 -13.82 27.53
N GLU A 337 5.93 -14.52 26.62
CA GLU A 337 7.00 -13.90 25.81
C GLU A 337 6.44 -12.91 24.80
N LEU A 338 5.20 -13.09 24.32
CA LEU A 338 4.58 -12.14 23.41
C LEU A 338 4.37 -10.76 24.08
N ASP A 339 4.00 -10.72 25.36
CA ASP A 339 3.84 -9.46 26.10
C ASP A 339 5.15 -8.66 26.16
N ARG A 340 6.29 -9.35 26.35
CA ARG A 340 7.62 -8.73 26.29
C ARG A 340 7.90 -8.18 24.89
N VAL A 341 7.65 -8.97 23.85
CA VAL A 341 7.90 -8.56 22.46
C VAL A 341 7.06 -7.34 22.10
N LEU A 342 5.75 -7.36 22.37
CA LEU A 342 4.83 -6.24 22.13
C LEU A 342 5.33 -4.96 22.81
N LYS A 343 5.66 -5.06 24.10
CA LYS A 343 6.19 -3.93 24.87
C LYS A 343 7.46 -3.37 24.23
N THR A 344 8.42 -4.23 23.88
CA THR A 344 9.70 -3.78 23.30
C THR A 344 9.48 -3.16 21.91
N VAL A 345 8.63 -3.75 21.06
CA VAL A 345 8.27 -3.19 19.75
C VAL A 345 7.68 -1.79 19.91
N HIS A 346 6.71 -1.61 20.81
CA HIS A 346 6.10 -0.30 21.06
C HIS A 346 7.05 0.72 21.67
N ASP A 347 7.90 0.30 22.61
CA ASP A 347 8.91 1.18 23.23
C ASP A 347 9.91 1.73 22.21
N THR A 348 10.19 0.97 21.14
CA THR A 348 11.04 1.42 20.02
C THR A 348 10.30 2.31 19.01
N GLY A 349 8.99 2.52 19.19
CA GLY A 349 8.17 3.37 18.33
C GLY A 349 7.56 2.66 17.11
N MET A 350 7.88 1.38 16.88
CA MET A 350 7.31 0.56 15.81
C MET A 350 5.85 0.14 16.12
N LEU A 351 5.16 -0.33 15.09
CA LEU A 351 3.85 -0.99 15.17
C LEU A 351 4.04 -2.51 15.10
N PHE A 352 3.25 -3.27 15.86
CA PHE A 352 3.27 -4.73 15.84
C PHE A 352 2.22 -5.30 14.89
N ILE A 353 2.64 -6.19 13.99
CA ILE A 353 1.78 -6.84 13.00
C ILE A 353 1.68 -8.34 13.27
N TRP A 354 0.46 -8.84 13.47
CA TRP A 354 0.18 -10.27 13.67
C TRP A 354 -0.06 -10.97 12.32
N THR A 355 0.62 -12.08 12.06
CA THR A 355 0.35 -12.89 10.86
C THR A 355 -0.73 -13.93 11.07
N THR A 356 -1.66 -13.99 10.10
CA THR A 356 -2.58 -15.11 9.92
C THR A 356 -2.62 -15.48 8.44
N ASN A 357 -2.91 -16.75 8.14
CA ASN A 357 -3.17 -17.16 6.77
C ASN A 357 -4.65 -16.95 6.41
N ALA A 358 -4.91 -16.63 5.15
CA ALA A 358 -6.24 -16.55 4.60
C ALA A 358 -6.88 -17.92 4.41
N ASP A 359 -6.11 -19.00 4.33
CA ASP A 359 -6.58 -20.32 3.93
C ASP A 359 -6.06 -21.46 4.82
N LEU A 360 -5.27 -21.16 5.86
CA LEU A 360 -4.73 -22.16 6.77
C LEU A 360 -5.16 -21.89 8.21
N MET A 361 -5.34 -22.96 8.99
CA MET A 361 -5.53 -22.89 10.44
C MET A 361 -4.63 -23.86 11.16
N TYR A 362 -4.06 -23.47 12.31
CA TYR A 362 -3.22 -24.36 13.10
C TYR A 362 -3.99 -25.60 13.54
N ARG A 363 -3.41 -26.78 13.31
CA ARG A 363 -4.01 -28.07 13.64
C ARG A 363 -4.28 -28.24 15.13
N HIS A 364 -3.49 -27.57 15.96
CA HIS A 364 -3.61 -27.58 17.41
C HIS A 364 -4.56 -26.50 17.95
N ASP A 365 -5.17 -25.67 17.09
CA ASP A 365 -6.25 -24.79 17.52
C ASP A 365 -7.37 -25.65 18.14
N PRO A 366 -7.90 -25.31 19.34
CA PRO A 366 -8.87 -26.17 20.03
C PRO A 366 -10.12 -26.50 19.21
N VAL A 367 -10.63 -25.55 18.42
CA VAL A 367 -11.82 -25.76 17.59
C VAL A 367 -11.48 -26.64 16.39
N VAL A 368 -10.34 -26.41 15.74
CA VAL A 368 -9.84 -27.24 14.65
C VAL A 368 -9.62 -28.68 15.12
N ALA A 369 -8.90 -28.87 16.23
CA ALA A 369 -8.62 -30.19 16.79
C ALA A 369 -9.91 -30.95 17.15
N ASN A 370 -10.90 -30.24 17.72
CA ASN A 370 -12.21 -30.82 18.02
C ASN A 370 -12.98 -31.21 16.76
N MET A 371 -12.99 -30.37 15.72
CA MET A 371 -13.64 -30.71 14.44
C MET A 371 -13.02 -31.94 13.78
N VAL A 372 -11.70 -32.05 13.80
CA VAL A 372 -10.99 -33.24 13.30
C VAL A 372 -11.37 -34.46 14.12
N ALA A 373 -11.36 -34.38 15.45
CA ALA A 373 -11.71 -35.48 16.33
C ALA A 373 -13.17 -35.95 16.15
N LEU A 374 -14.09 -35.03 15.85
CA LEU A 374 -15.51 -35.32 15.58
C LEU A 374 -15.79 -35.75 14.13
N GLY A 375 -14.77 -35.83 13.27
CA GLY A 375 -14.95 -36.18 11.85
C GLY A 375 -15.67 -35.11 11.04
N GLN A 376 -15.67 -33.86 11.51
CA GLN A 376 -16.39 -32.73 10.89
C GLN A 376 -15.49 -31.81 10.06
N TRP A 377 -14.21 -32.15 9.89
CA TRP A 377 -13.24 -31.32 9.18
C TRP A 377 -13.65 -30.97 7.74
N ALA A 378 -14.33 -31.89 7.04
CA ALA A 378 -14.83 -31.69 5.68
C ALA A 378 -15.77 -30.48 5.52
N ARG A 379 -16.28 -29.90 6.61
CA ARG A 379 -17.07 -28.67 6.57
C ARG A 379 -16.22 -27.43 6.28
N TRP A 380 -14.94 -27.46 6.66
CA TRP A 380 -14.00 -26.34 6.56
C TRP A 380 -12.79 -26.65 5.67
N GLN A 381 -12.58 -27.93 5.31
CA GLN A 381 -11.37 -28.43 4.65
C GLN A 381 -11.05 -27.72 3.32
N GLY A 382 -9.81 -27.26 3.18
CA GLY A 382 -9.22 -26.80 1.92
C GLY A 382 -8.21 -27.80 1.37
N PHE A 383 -7.57 -27.44 0.26
CA PHE A 383 -6.70 -28.34 -0.51
C PHE A 383 -5.30 -27.80 -0.78
N ASN A 384 -5.02 -26.54 -0.45
CA ASN A 384 -3.68 -25.99 -0.62
C ASN A 384 -2.64 -26.77 0.18
N TYR A 385 -1.42 -26.80 -0.37
CA TYR A 385 -0.31 -27.58 0.19
C TYR A 385 -0.63 -29.09 0.33
N GLY A 386 -1.59 -29.62 -0.44
CA GLY A 386 -2.06 -31.00 -0.30
C GLY A 386 -2.96 -31.23 0.92
N GLY A 387 -3.54 -30.17 1.47
CA GLY A 387 -4.44 -30.19 2.62
C GLY A 387 -3.78 -29.87 3.97
N GLN A 388 -2.45 -29.81 4.02
CA GLN A 388 -1.70 -29.56 5.25
C GLN A 388 -0.33 -28.96 4.94
N TYR A 389 0.01 -27.86 5.62
CA TYR A 389 1.33 -27.25 5.55
C TYR A 389 2.11 -27.52 6.83
N LYS A 390 3.39 -27.89 6.67
CA LYS A 390 4.34 -28.07 7.78
C LYS A 390 5.67 -27.41 7.46
N ALA A 391 6.10 -26.51 8.32
CA ALA A 391 7.43 -25.91 8.19
C ALA A 391 8.51 -26.89 8.66
N THR A 392 9.52 -27.14 7.83
CA THR A 392 10.60 -28.10 8.15
C THR A 392 11.49 -27.64 9.31
N MET A 393 11.66 -26.33 9.47
CA MET A 393 12.47 -25.71 10.53
C MET A 393 11.70 -25.43 11.83
N ASP A 394 10.37 -25.54 11.83
CA ASP A 394 9.54 -25.20 12.99
C ASP A 394 8.34 -26.15 13.13
N GLY A 395 8.48 -27.15 14.02
CA GLY A 395 7.43 -28.13 14.27
C GLY A 395 6.16 -27.58 14.91
N PHE A 396 6.17 -26.33 15.41
CA PHE A 396 4.95 -25.66 15.86
C PHE A 396 4.04 -25.28 14.68
N CYS A 397 4.63 -24.97 13.53
CA CYS A 397 3.90 -24.63 12.31
C CYS A 397 3.39 -25.91 11.64
N ASP A 398 2.25 -26.38 12.14
CA ASP A 398 1.45 -27.47 11.59
C ASP A 398 0.03 -26.95 11.34
N THR A 399 -0.27 -26.60 10.09
CA THR A 399 -1.55 -25.99 9.71
C THR A 399 -2.31 -26.88 8.72
N LEU A 400 -3.63 -26.93 8.87
CA LEU A 400 -4.53 -27.59 7.94
C LEU A 400 -5.12 -26.56 6.97
N ALA A 401 -5.18 -26.92 5.69
CA ALA A 401 -5.81 -26.09 4.68
C ALA A 401 -7.31 -26.03 4.91
N THR A 402 -7.87 -24.85 4.70
CA THR A 402 -9.27 -24.51 4.86
C THR A 402 -9.81 -23.86 3.59
N CYS A 403 -11.10 -23.98 3.36
CA CYS A 403 -11.79 -23.11 2.43
C CYS A 403 -11.64 -21.64 2.88
N LEU A 404 -11.51 -20.70 1.95
CA LEU A 404 -11.33 -19.29 2.29
C LEU A 404 -12.51 -18.69 3.05
N ALA A 405 -13.72 -19.13 2.71
CA ALA A 405 -14.93 -18.54 3.26
C ALA A 405 -16.11 -19.52 3.21
N SER A 406 -15.92 -20.74 3.73
CA SER A 406 -17.05 -21.65 3.89
C SER A 406 -18.12 -20.99 4.78
N PRO A 407 -19.39 -20.92 4.35
CA PRO A 407 -20.49 -20.36 5.14
C PRO A 407 -20.85 -21.21 6.37
N ASN A 408 -20.21 -22.36 6.57
CA ASN A 408 -20.40 -23.23 7.74
C ASN A 408 -19.72 -22.71 9.02
N GLY A 409 -19.73 -21.39 9.24
CA GLY A 409 -19.19 -20.73 10.43
C GLY A 409 -17.67 -20.54 10.46
N LEU A 410 -16.94 -20.91 9.40
CA LEU A 410 -15.48 -20.69 9.34
C LEU A 410 -15.14 -19.19 9.30
N ALA A 411 -15.83 -18.42 8.47
CA ALA A 411 -15.64 -16.98 8.36
C ALA A 411 -15.91 -16.28 9.71
N ASP A 412 -17.01 -16.64 10.37
CA ASP A 412 -17.35 -16.12 11.70
C ASP A 412 -16.29 -16.49 12.73
N TYR A 413 -15.83 -17.74 12.75
CA TYR A 413 -14.80 -18.19 13.67
C TYR A 413 -13.50 -17.40 13.51
N ARG A 414 -13.07 -17.12 12.28
CA ARG A 414 -11.87 -16.32 12.00
C ARG A 414 -11.98 -14.90 12.53
N ILE A 415 -13.10 -14.22 12.28
CA ILE A 415 -13.33 -12.87 12.81
C ILE A 415 -13.39 -12.88 14.34
N ASP A 416 -13.95 -13.94 14.94
CA ASP A 416 -13.95 -14.09 16.40
C ASP A 416 -12.53 -14.30 16.95
N CYS A 417 -11.65 -15.03 16.25
CA CYS A 417 -10.23 -15.11 16.60
C CYS A 417 -9.58 -13.72 16.58
N ASP A 418 -9.83 -12.94 15.52
CA ASP A 418 -9.25 -11.59 15.36
C ASP A 418 -9.72 -10.66 16.48
N ARG A 419 -11.01 -10.71 16.85
CA ARG A 419 -11.55 -9.96 17.99
C ARG A 419 -10.93 -10.40 19.32
N ARG A 420 -10.77 -11.71 19.56
CA ARG A 420 -10.10 -12.22 20.78
C ARG A 420 -8.66 -11.74 20.88
N MET A 421 -7.93 -11.73 19.76
CA MET A 421 -6.59 -11.17 19.69
C MET A 421 -6.57 -9.70 20.11
N LEU A 422 -7.40 -8.86 19.49
CA LEU A 422 -7.46 -7.42 19.77
C LEU A 422 -7.91 -7.10 21.20
N GLN A 423 -8.74 -7.95 21.80
CA GLN A 423 -9.14 -7.82 23.21
C GLN A 423 -8.02 -8.14 24.19
N ARG A 424 -7.09 -9.03 23.81
CA ARG A 424 -6.05 -9.58 24.70
C ARG A 424 -4.71 -8.87 24.55
N TYR A 425 -4.38 -8.44 23.33
CA TYR A 425 -3.07 -7.92 22.98
C TYR A 425 -3.19 -6.58 22.25
N PRO A 426 -2.30 -5.60 22.54
CA PRO A 426 -2.22 -4.34 21.81
C PRO A 426 -1.60 -4.54 20.41
N VAL A 427 -2.32 -5.22 19.52
CA VAL A 427 -1.90 -5.46 18.14
C VAL A 427 -2.27 -4.23 17.29
N ASP A 428 -1.32 -3.74 16.50
CA ASP A 428 -1.52 -2.55 15.65
C ASP A 428 -2.01 -2.91 14.24
N GLY A 429 -1.90 -4.17 13.83
CA GLY A 429 -2.29 -4.59 12.51
C GLY A 429 -2.16 -6.08 12.25
N MET A 430 -2.56 -6.49 11.04
CA MET A 430 -2.51 -7.89 10.62
C MET A 430 -1.88 -8.02 9.24
N TYR A 431 -1.13 -9.09 9.05
CA TYR A 431 -0.66 -9.58 7.76
C TYR A 431 -1.43 -10.85 7.40
N ILE A 432 -2.15 -10.80 6.29
CA ILE A 432 -2.99 -11.89 5.77
C ILE A 432 -2.22 -12.59 4.67
N ASP A 433 -1.62 -13.72 5.02
CA ASP A 433 -0.85 -14.54 4.10
C ASP A 433 -1.76 -15.36 3.17
N ASP A 434 -1.30 -15.65 1.94
CA ASP A 434 -2.03 -16.40 0.92
C ASP A 434 -3.47 -15.87 0.61
N ASN A 435 -3.63 -14.54 0.52
CA ASN A 435 -4.92 -13.89 0.22
C ASN A 435 -5.32 -13.99 -1.27
N LEU A 436 -5.57 -15.20 -1.75
CA LEU A 436 -5.79 -15.50 -3.17
C LEU A 436 -7.24 -15.86 -3.45
N ALA A 437 -7.86 -15.35 -4.52
CA ALA A 437 -9.22 -15.76 -4.91
C ALA A 437 -9.20 -17.13 -5.62
N TYR A 438 -9.17 -18.21 -4.83
CA TYR A 438 -8.98 -19.57 -5.33
C TYR A 438 -10.10 -20.03 -6.27
N GLU A 439 -9.72 -20.92 -7.19
CA GLU A 439 -10.67 -21.65 -8.01
C GLU A 439 -11.47 -22.69 -7.20
N ASN A 440 -12.68 -22.98 -7.68
CA ASN A 440 -13.44 -24.21 -7.53
C ASN A 440 -13.20 -25.04 -6.26
N CYS A 441 -14.16 -25.01 -5.35
CA CYS A 441 -14.16 -25.89 -4.19
C CYS A 441 -14.64 -27.30 -4.57
N THR A 442 -13.77 -28.31 -4.51
CA THR A 442 -14.17 -29.71 -4.76
C THR A 442 -15.18 -30.25 -3.74
N LEU A 443 -15.23 -29.68 -2.54
CA LEU A 443 -16.20 -29.94 -1.47
C LEU A 443 -17.35 -28.93 -1.43
N TRP A 444 -17.74 -28.38 -2.59
CA TRP A 444 -18.72 -27.29 -2.66
C TRP A 444 -20.03 -27.60 -1.95
N LYS A 445 -20.52 -28.85 -2.00
CA LYS A 445 -21.76 -29.27 -1.33
C LYS A 445 -21.60 -29.29 0.18
N GLU A 446 -20.51 -29.87 0.66
CA GLU A 446 -20.18 -29.96 2.08
C GLU A 446 -19.97 -28.57 2.67
N HIS A 447 -19.36 -27.66 1.92
CA HIS A 447 -19.16 -26.28 2.33
C HIS A 447 -20.39 -25.40 2.19
N GLY A 448 -21.38 -25.79 1.38
CA GLY A 448 -22.57 -24.98 1.09
C GLY A 448 -22.33 -23.88 0.06
N HIS A 449 -21.32 -24.03 -0.81
CA HIS A 449 -21.18 -23.18 -1.99
C HIS A 449 -22.32 -23.48 -2.99
N PRO A 450 -22.70 -22.53 -3.85
CA PRO A 450 -23.82 -22.74 -4.77
C PRO A 450 -23.49 -23.69 -5.92
N GLN A 451 -22.20 -23.83 -6.30
CA GLN A 451 -21.78 -24.57 -7.49
C GLN A 451 -20.41 -25.24 -7.31
N GLN A 452 -20.15 -26.27 -8.13
CA GLN A 452 -18.85 -26.95 -8.20
C GLN A 452 -17.75 -26.07 -8.77
N VAL A 453 -18.08 -25.32 -9.83
CA VAL A 453 -17.21 -24.31 -10.40
C VAL A 453 -17.63 -22.97 -9.80
N TYR A 454 -16.80 -22.42 -8.93
CA TYR A 454 -17.15 -21.33 -8.03
C TYR A 454 -15.90 -20.53 -7.69
N ASP A 455 -15.95 -19.21 -7.90
CA ASP A 455 -14.89 -18.28 -7.50
C ASP A 455 -15.33 -17.60 -6.20
N CYS A 456 -14.54 -17.76 -5.13
CA CYS A 456 -14.84 -17.18 -3.82
C CYS A 456 -14.44 -15.70 -3.70
N LEU A 457 -14.18 -15.00 -4.82
CA LEU A 457 -13.83 -13.59 -4.86
C LEU A 457 -14.75 -12.72 -3.98
N ILE A 458 -16.08 -12.94 -4.04
CA ILE A 458 -17.05 -12.14 -3.28
C ILE A 458 -16.93 -12.42 -1.77
N GLU A 459 -16.83 -13.68 -1.36
CA GLU A 459 -16.68 -14.00 0.06
C GLU A 459 -15.31 -13.62 0.61
N LEU A 460 -14.26 -13.71 -0.21
CA LEU A 460 -12.92 -13.29 0.16
C LEU A 460 -12.89 -11.78 0.39
N HIS A 461 -13.52 -11.01 -0.50
CA HIS A 461 -13.76 -9.57 -0.27
C HIS A 461 -14.47 -9.35 1.07
N GLU A 462 -15.64 -9.97 1.28
CA GLU A 462 -16.41 -9.77 2.52
C GLU A 462 -15.57 -10.12 3.76
N MET A 463 -14.83 -11.22 3.72
CA MET A 463 -13.95 -11.64 4.82
C MET A 463 -12.86 -10.59 5.10
N ASN A 464 -12.23 -10.04 4.06
CA ASN A 464 -11.20 -9.01 4.19
C ASN A 464 -11.79 -7.69 4.69
N TRP A 465 -12.98 -7.30 4.21
CA TRP A 465 -13.73 -6.16 4.72
C TRP A 465 -14.06 -6.33 6.22
N ARG A 466 -14.55 -7.52 6.63
CA ARG A 466 -14.84 -7.83 8.04
C ARG A 466 -13.60 -7.74 8.93
N ARG A 467 -12.43 -8.16 8.43
CA ARG A 467 -11.13 -7.99 9.14
C ARG A 467 -10.81 -6.51 9.34
N ARG A 468 -10.95 -5.69 8.29
CA ARG A 468 -10.74 -4.24 8.38
C ARG A 468 -11.68 -3.61 9.42
N GLN A 469 -12.96 -4.00 9.45
CA GLN A 469 -13.91 -3.49 10.45
C GLN A 469 -13.51 -3.90 11.88
N ALA A 470 -13.20 -5.17 12.12
CA ALA A 470 -12.77 -5.64 13.43
C ALA A 470 -11.51 -4.91 13.92
N LEU A 471 -10.55 -4.65 13.01
CA LEU A 471 -9.34 -3.89 13.31
C LEU A 471 -9.64 -2.42 13.62
N ARG A 472 -10.48 -1.74 12.84
CA ARG A 472 -10.86 -0.33 13.08
C ARG A 472 -11.60 -0.15 14.41
N GLU A 473 -12.38 -1.15 14.83
CA GLU A 473 -13.04 -1.17 16.14
C GLU A 473 -12.04 -1.24 17.30
N GLY A 474 -10.94 -1.98 17.15
CA GLY A 474 -9.93 -2.19 18.20
C GLY A 474 -8.75 -1.23 18.18
N CYS A 475 -8.40 -0.68 17.01
CA CYS A 475 -7.20 0.13 16.79
C CYS A 475 -7.48 1.23 15.74
N LEU A 476 -7.46 2.49 16.18
CA LEU A 476 -7.77 3.65 15.31
C LEU A 476 -6.74 3.85 14.19
N HIS A 477 -5.51 3.38 14.40
CA HIS A 477 -4.41 3.42 13.44
C HIS A 477 -4.12 2.03 12.88
N ALA A 478 -5.12 1.14 12.79
CA ALA A 478 -4.90 -0.22 12.34
C ALA A 478 -4.20 -0.29 10.97
N VAL A 479 -3.33 -1.28 10.76
CA VAL A 479 -2.71 -1.57 9.46
C VAL A 479 -3.14 -2.96 9.01
N LEU A 480 -3.75 -3.07 7.84
CA LEU A 480 -4.07 -4.35 7.23
C LEU A 480 -3.21 -4.57 5.99
N ILE A 481 -2.48 -5.68 5.96
CA ILE A 481 -1.51 -6.04 4.91
C ILE A 481 -1.92 -7.39 4.33
N ASP A 482 -1.90 -7.56 3.02
CA ASP A 482 -2.00 -8.88 2.40
C ASP A 482 -0.68 -9.33 1.78
N HIS A 483 -0.55 -10.64 1.68
CA HIS A 483 0.26 -11.29 0.68
C HIS A 483 -0.62 -11.57 -0.54
N SER A 484 -0.39 -10.84 -1.62
CA SER A 484 -0.98 -11.17 -2.91
C SER A 484 0.16 -11.40 -3.87
N SER A 485 0.45 -12.68 -4.14
CA SER A 485 1.59 -13.02 -4.99
C SER A 485 1.32 -12.65 -6.45
N HIS A 486 0.08 -12.68 -6.96
CA HIS A 486 -0.30 -12.17 -8.30
C HIS A 486 -1.84 -11.93 -8.51
N ALA A 487 -2.68 -12.16 -7.49
CA ALA A 487 -4.15 -12.08 -7.61
C ALA A 487 -4.68 -10.67 -7.31
N PHE A 488 -4.49 -9.75 -8.27
CA PHE A 488 -4.68 -8.30 -8.10
C PHE A 488 -6.04 -7.78 -8.56
N VAL A 489 -7.13 -8.43 -8.16
CA VAL A 489 -8.48 -7.92 -8.48
C VAL A 489 -8.95 -6.95 -7.40
N LEU A 490 -9.32 -5.74 -7.81
CA LEU A 490 -9.77 -4.66 -6.94
C LEU A 490 -10.69 -5.11 -5.79
N PRO A 491 -11.77 -5.91 -5.99
CA PRO A 491 -12.63 -6.32 -4.87
C PRO A 491 -11.89 -7.07 -3.76
N VAL A 492 -10.87 -7.87 -4.06
CA VAL A 492 -10.14 -8.65 -3.03
C VAL A 492 -9.20 -7.77 -2.21
N ILE A 493 -8.58 -6.79 -2.88
CA ILE A 493 -7.51 -5.94 -2.33
C ILE A 493 -8.01 -4.62 -1.75
N ALA A 494 -9.26 -4.22 -2.06
CA ALA A 494 -9.88 -2.97 -1.62
C ALA A 494 -9.77 -2.67 -0.11
N PRO A 495 -9.76 -3.66 0.82
CA PRO A 495 -9.64 -3.39 2.25
C PRO A 495 -8.21 -3.15 2.79
N PHE A 496 -7.14 -3.37 2.02
CA PHE A 496 -5.77 -3.45 2.56
C PHE A 496 -4.98 -2.15 2.42
N ASP A 497 -4.21 -1.77 3.43
CA ASP A 497 -3.36 -0.57 3.43
C ASP A 497 -1.98 -0.82 2.79
N SER A 498 -1.57 -2.07 2.69
CA SER A 498 -0.33 -2.47 2.04
C SER A 498 -0.46 -3.84 1.36
N HIS A 499 0.28 -4.02 0.27
CA HIS A 499 0.25 -5.22 -0.56
C HIS A 499 1.66 -5.75 -0.75
N LEU A 500 1.90 -6.95 -0.26
CA LEU A 500 3.19 -7.61 -0.38
C LEU A 500 3.30 -8.32 -1.72
N PHE A 501 4.24 -7.83 -2.53
CA PHE A 501 4.61 -8.35 -3.83
C PHE A 501 5.50 -9.57 -3.62
N GLY A 502 5.18 -10.64 -4.36
CA GLY A 502 5.53 -12.02 -4.05
C GLY A 502 6.99 -12.33 -3.69
N GLU A 503 7.23 -13.59 -3.35
CA GLU A 503 8.45 -14.02 -2.66
C GLU A 503 9.73 -13.91 -3.51
N GLY A 504 10.44 -12.78 -3.37
CA GLY A 504 11.82 -12.63 -3.82
C GLY A 504 12.01 -12.21 -5.28
N TYR A 505 10.95 -11.72 -5.93
CA TYR A 505 11.05 -11.29 -7.30
C TYR A 505 11.92 -10.03 -7.47
N SER A 506 12.77 -10.05 -8.50
CA SER A 506 13.35 -8.86 -9.11
C SER A 506 12.56 -8.53 -10.38
N PHE A 507 12.44 -7.24 -10.70
CA PHE A 507 11.82 -6.81 -11.94
C PHE A 507 12.87 -6.60 -13.04
N PRO A 508 12.58 -6.97 -14.30
CA PRO A 508 13.44 -6.66 -15.43
C PRO A 508 13.68 -5.17 -15.67
N SER A 509 12.70 -4.31 -15.33
CA SER A 509 12.79 -2.86 -15.46
C SER A 509 11.81 -2.12 -14.54
N VAL A 510 12.03 -0.82 -14.35
CA VAL A 510 11.14 0.05 -13.57
C VAL A 510 9.80 0.25 -14.28
N GLU A 511 9.80 0.26 -15.62
CA GLU A 511 8.60 0.31 -16.44
C GLU A 511 7.70 -0.90 -16.16
N LEU A 512 8.27 -2.11 -16.23
CA LEU A 512 7.50 -3.34 -16.01
C LEU A 512 6.99 -3.43 -14.56
N PHE A 513 7.77 -2.95 -13.59
CA PHE A 513 7.29 -2.78 -12.21
C PHE A 513 6.04 -1.88 -12.17
N ARG A 514 6.06 -0.72 -12.82
CA ARG A 514 4.95 0.23 -12.82
C ARG A 514 3.73 -0.27 -13.59
N ASP A 515 3.93 -0.95 -14.72
CA ASP A 515 2.82 -1.49 -15.52
C ASP A 515 2.08 -2.60 -14.77
N THR A 516 2.83 -3.42 -14.02
CA THR A 516 2.28 -4.57 -13.28
C THR A 516 1.73 -4.16 -11.90
N PHE A 517 2.43 -3.28 -11.18
CA PHE A 517 2.15 -2.96 -9.77
C PHE A 517 1.84 -1.48 -9.52
N GLY A 518 1.89 -0.61 -10.53
CA GLY A 518 1.50 0.79 -10.38
C GLY A 518 0.00 0.98 -10.11
N SER A 519 -0.82 -0.07 -10.26
CA SER A 519 -2.26 -0.06 -9.97
C SER A 519 -2.57 0.33 -8.53
N TYR A 520 -1.80 -0.09 -7.53
CA TYR A 520 -2.13 0.18 -6.11
C TYR A 520 -2.10 1.66 -5.71
N GLU A 521 -1.42 2.49 -6.48
CA GLU A 521 -1.44 3.95 -6.29
C GLU A 521 -2.86 4.51 -6.33
N ASN A 522 -3.78 3.85 -7.05
CA ASN A 522 -5.16 4.29 -7.15
C ASN A 522 -5.94 4.15 -5.84
N MET A 523 -5.59 3.21 -4.94
CA MET A 523 -6.23 3.02 -3.63
C MET A 523 -5.52 3.76 -2.49
N TYR A 524 -4.42 4.46 -2.78
CA TYR A 524 -3.50 4.97 -1.75
C TYR A 524 -2.96 3.86 -0.81
N ALA A 525 -2.72 2.65 -1.32
CA ALA A 525 -2.13 1.54 -0.57
C ALA A 525 -0.62 1.41 -0.82
N GLN A 526 0.19 1.02 0.16
CA GLN A 526 1.64 0.84 -0.05
C GLN A 526 1.93 -0.48 -0.77
N GLY A 527 2.83 -0.44 -1.74
CA GLY A 527 3.46 -1.67 -2.23
C GLY A 527 4.59 -2.13 -1.30
N CYS A 528 4.76 -3.44 -1.10
CA CYS A 528 5.87 -3.99 -0.33
C CYS A 528 6.67 -4.99 -1.19
N LEU A 529 7.97 -4.76 -1.34
CA LEU A 529 8.90 -5.65 -2.02
C LEU A 529 9.41 -6.71 -1.04
N TRP A 530 9.18 -7.99 -1.34
CA TRP A 530 9.74 -9.10 -0.57
C TRP A 530 11.07 -9.56 -1.14
N ALA A 531 12.02 -9.84 -0.28
CA ALA A 531 13.38 -10.15 -0.71
C ALA A 531 13.66 -11.64 -1.03
N GLY A 532 12.69 -12.51 -0.73
CA GLY A 532 12.77 -13.96 -0.95
C GLY A 532 13.38 -14.68 0.24
N ASP A 533 12.86 -15.85 0.55
CA ASP A 533 13.37 -16.72 1.62
C ASP A 533 14.30 -17.84 1.08
N SER A 534 14.16 -18.22 -0.20
CA SER A 534 15.00 -19.22 -0.87
C SER A 534 16.18 -18.60 -1.63
N GLU A 535 17.29 -19.35 -1.76
CA GLU A 535 18.44 -18.91 -2.59
C GLU A 535 18.06 -18.72 -4.07
N THR A 536 17.16 -19.53 -4.59
CA THR A 536 16.77 -19.54 -6.01
C THR A 536 15.86 -18.40 -6.43
N THR A 537 15.15 -17.82 -5.46
CA THR A 537 14.23 -16.70 -5.68
C THR A 537 14.72 -15.43 -5.00
N ARG A 538 15.98 -15.34 -4.58
CA ARG A 538 16.48 -14.17 -3.84
C ARG A 538 16.69 -12.96 -4.75
N CYS A 539 16.22 -11.78 -4.32
CA CYS A 539 16.56 -10.50 -4.94
C CYS A 539 17.74 -9.83 -4.20
N ALA A 540 18.71 -9.33 -4.96
CA ALA A 540 19.86 -8.60 -4.43
C ALA A 540 19.40 -7.29 -3.77
N VAL A 541 19.90 -7.00 -2.57
CA VAL A 541 19.49 -5.83 -1.76
C VAL A 541 19.72 -4.50 -2.49
N GLN A 542 20.75 -4.43 -3.33
CA GLN A 542 21.09 -3.23 -4.11
C GLN A 542 19.97 -2.91 -5.11
N THR A 543 19.56 -3.93 -5.86
CA THR A 543 18.48 -3.85 -6.85
C THR A 543 17.14 -3.57 -6.17
N ALA A 544 16.86 -4.23 -5.04
CA ALA A 544 15.61 -4.04 -4.32
C ALA A 544 15.45 -2.61 -3.79
N TYR A 545 16.49 -2.01 -3.19
CA TYR A 545 16.43 -0.61 -2.76
C TYR A 545 16.42 0.38 -3.92
N ALA A 546 17.06 0.07 -5.04
CA ALA A 546 16.94 0.88 -6.24
C ALA A 546 15.48 0.91 -6.72
N PHE A 547 14.79 -0.25 -6.78
CA PHE A 547 13.36 -0.28 -7.08
C PHE A 547 12.55 0.53 -6.07
N ASP A 548 12.69 0.24 -4.78
CA ASP A 548 12.02 0.95 -3.68
C ASP A 548 12.09 2.47 -3.87
N LEU A 549 13.31 3.01 -4.00
CA LEU A 549 13.55 4.44 -4.13
C LEU A 549 13.18 5.03 -5.51
N LEU A 550 13.03 4.23 -6.56
CA LEU A 550 12.58 4.70 -7.88
C LEU A 550 11.06 4.65 -8.06
N THR A 551 10.34 4.00 -7.15
CA THR A 551 8.91 3.70 -7.28
C THR A 551 8.06 4.23 -6.13
N GLY A 552 8.62 5.02 -5.22
CA GLY A 552 7.87 5.79 -4.22
C GLY A 552 8.41 5.71 -2.79
N GLY A 553 9.34 4.80 -2.51
CA GLY A 553 9.94 4.55 -1.20
C GLY A 553 9.02 3.78 -0.24
N GLY A 554 9.62 3.23 0.81
CA GLY A 554 8.97 2.54 1.93
C GLY A 554 8.69 1.07 1.71
N GLN A 555 9.00 0.54 0.53
CA GLN A 555 8.47 -0.73 0.01
C GLN A 555 9.28 -1.94 0.48
N TYR A 556 10.60 -1.81 0.68
CA TYR A 556 11.44 -2.97 0.93
C TYR A 556 11.22 -3.60 2.30
N SER A 557 10.78 -4.86 2.30
CA SER A 557 10.57 -5.69 3.50
C SER A 557 11.77 -6.61 3.72
N TYR A 558 12.15 -6.83 4.99
CA TYR A 558 13.35 -7.61 5.34
C TYR A 558 13.12 -8.61 6.47
N LEU A 559 13.89 -9.71 6.41
CA LEU A 559 13.69 -10.91 7.23
C LEU A 559 14.83 -11.09 8.23
N ASP A 560 14.48 -11.58 9.42
CA ASP A 560 15.38 -11.95 10.51
C ASP A 560 16.53 -12.87 10.10
N TRP A 561 16.26 -13.92 9.32
CA TRP A 561 17.28 -14.89 8.94
C TRP A 561 18.38 -14.31 8.06
N ARG A 562 18.06 -13.25 7.30
CA ARG A 562 19.04 -12.52 6.49
C ARG A 562 19.85 -11.53 7.32
N LEU A 563 19.25 -10.96 8.37
CA LEU A 563 19.96 -10.09 9.29
C LEU A 563 20.92 -10.87 10.20
N TRP A 564 20.55 -12.09 10.58
CA TRP A 564 21.32 -12.95 11.49
C TRP A 564 21.59 -14.34 10.90
N PRO A 565 22.36 -14.46 9.82
CA PRO A 565 22.59 -15.74 9.14
C PRO A 565 23.30 -16.77 10.02
N ASP A 566 24.12 -16.33 11.00
CA ASP A 566 24.78 -17.22 11.96
C ASP A 566 23.80 -17.86 12.96
N LYS A 567 22.69 -17.18 13.25
CA LYS A 567 21.62 -17.70 14.13
C LYS A 567 20.72 -18.69 13.39
N PHE A 568 20.58 -18.51 12.08
CA PHE A 568 19.59 -19.17 11.25
C PHE A 568 20.26 -19.89 10.06
N PRO A 569 20.68 -21.16 10.22
CA PRO A 569 21.62 -21.83 9.32
C PRO A 569 21.09 -22.13 7.91
N TYR A 570 19.80 -21.95 7.65
CA TYR A 570 19.19 -22.05 6.32
C TYR A 570 19.28 -20.73 5.52
N ALA A 571 19.90 -19.69 6.07
CA ALA A 571 20.18 -18.42 5.39
C ALA A 571 21.50 -18.44 4.58
N SER A 572 21.85 -19.55 3.93
CA SER A 572 23.08 -19.62 3.13
C SER A 572 23.06 -18.64 1.95
N GLY A 573 24.23 -18.11 1.59
CA GLY A 573 24.43 -17.20 0.45
C GLY A 573 23.99 -15.74 0.67
N VAL A 574 23.63 -15.33 1.89
CA VAL A 574 23.31 -13.91 2.19
C VAL A 574 24.60 -13.09 2.08
N ASP A 575 24.56 -11.98 1.36
CA ASP A 575 25.72 -11.09 1.23
C ASP A 575 25.95 -10.39 2.58
N THR A 576 27.18 -10.48 3.10
CA THR A 576 27.56 -9.85 4.38
C THR A 576 27.41 -8.33 4.38
N ASN A 577 27.30 -7.72 3.20
CA ASN A 577 27.08 -6.28 3.05
C ASN A 577 25.60 -5.88 3.10
N GLU A 578 24.64 -6.81 3.10
CA GLU A 578 23.20 -6.43 3.12
C GLU A 578 22.82 -5.46 4.26
N PRO A 579 23.29 -5.64 5.51
CA PRO A 579 23.01 -4.70 6.59
C PRO A 579 23.47 -3.27 6.31
N LEU A 580 24.57 -3.10 5.54
CA LEU A 580 25.08 -1.78 5.14
C LEU A 580 24.08 -1.10 4.19
N PHE A 581 23.61 -1.81 3.16
CA PHE A 581 22.61 -1.28 2.21
C PHE A 581 21.30 -0.89 2.91
N ILE A 582 20.82 -1.76 3.79
CA ILE A 582 19.60 -1.52 4.56
C ILE A 582 19.76 -0.30 5.43
N ARG A 583 20.83 -0.24 6.23
CA ARG A 583 21.10 0.92 7.07
C ARG A 583 21.17 2.21 6.25
N THR A 584 21.91 2.21 5.15
CA THR A 584 22.10 3.41 4.30
C THR A 584 20.78 3.91 3.71
N TYR A 585 20.03 3.07 3.01
CA TYR A 585 18.87 3.51 2.24
C TYR A 585 17.59 3.61 3.07
N ASN A 586 17.43 2.78 4.09
CA ASN A 586 16.26 2.83 4.97
C ASN A 586 16.32 4.03 5.93
N LEU A 587 17.49 4.35 6.48
CA LEU A 587 17.68 5.57 7.27
C LEU A 587 17.60 6.84 6.42
N ALA A 588 18.02 6.80 5.16
CA ALA A 588 17.85 7.95 4.28
C ALA A 588 16.37 8.34 4.10
N GLN A 589 15.51 7.35 3.91
CA GLN A 589 14.05 7.57 3.83
C GLN A 589 13.49 8.07 5.17
N TYR A 590 13.95 7.51 6.29
CA TYR A 590 13.58 7.97 7.63
C TYR A 590 13.97 9.44 7.86
N TYR A 591 15.22 9.81 7.59
CA TYR A 591 15.74 11.17 7.82
C TYR A 591 15.06 12.20 6.91
N PHE A 592 14.77 11.83 5.66
CA PHE A 592 14.03 12.72 4.77
C PHE A 592 12.56 12.91 5.22
N GLY A 593 11.97 11.87 5.83
CA GLY A 593 10.60 11.84 6.33
C GLY A 593 9.60 11.67 5.20
N MET A 594 9.57 10.47 4.61
CA MET A 594 8.76 10.14 3.43
C MET A 594 7.25 10.39 3.62
N TYR A 595 6.75 10.37 4.86
CA TYR A 595 5.37 10.71 5.20
C TYR A 595 4.98 12.18 4.92
N GLU A 596 5.96 13.07 4.78
CA GLU A 596 5.75 14.48 4.39
C GLU A 596 5.94 14.72 2.90
N THR A 597 6.28 13.67 2.16
CA THR A 597 6.83 13.79 0.82
C THR A 597 5.80 13.49 -0.26
N GLU A 598 5.81 14.29 -1.32
CA GLU A 598 5.17 13.97 -2.59
C GLU A 598 6.19 13.32 -3.54
N PHE A 599 5.78 12.24 -4.21
CA PHE A 599 6.61 11.59 -5.23
C PHE A 599 6.23 12.22 -6.56
N THR A 600 7.19 12.89 -7.19
CA THR A 600 6.91 13.66 -8.41
C THR A 600 7.08 12.83 -9.69
N GLY A 601 7.32 11.52 -9.55
CA GLY A 601 7.56 10.59 -10.66
C GLY A 601 9.03 10.43 -11.02
N SER A 602 9.29 9.69 -12.10
CA SER A 602 10.63 9.54 -12.67
C SER A 602 11.10 10.77 -13.40
N LEU A 603 12.40 11.02 -13.31
CA LEU A 603 13.11 11.99 -14.15
C LEU A 603 13.77 11.25 -15.31
N ALA A 604 13.79 11.87 -16.49
CA ALA A 604 14.50 11.33 -17.64
C ALA A 604 16.02 11.45 -17.45
N THR A 605 16.74 10.42 -17.88
CA THR A 605 18.20 10.35 -17.88
C THR A 605 18.73 10.29 -19.31
N THR A 606 19.97 10.70 -19.55
CA THR A 606 20.59 10.67 -20.89
C THR A 606 21.12 9.30 -21.30
N THR A 607 21.12 8.31 -20.40
CA THR A 607 21.78 7.02 -20.61
C THR A 607 20.80 5.87 -20.34
N PRO A 608 20.57 4.97 -21.30
CA PRO A 608 19.72 3.79 -21.10
C PRO A 608 20.16 2.94 -19.90
N GLY A 609 19.19 2.35 -19.18
CA GLY A 609 19.46 1.54 -18.00
C GLY A 609 19.79 2.34 -16.73
N THR A 610 19.87 3.67 -16.82
CA THR A 610 19.93 4.57 -15.66
C THR A 610 18.58 5.23 -15.42
N TYR A 611 18.22 5.39 -14.15
CA TYR A 611 16.91 5.85 -13.73
C TYR A 611 17.05 6.92 -12.66
N ALA A 612 16.08 7.83 -12.63
CA ALA A 612 16.03 8.85 -11.60
C ALA A 612 14.61 9.09 -11.10
N ALA A 613 14.52 9.52 -9.84
CA ALA A 613 13.29 9.84 -9.15
C ALA A 613 13.47 11.10 -8.30
N LEU A 614 12.40 11.88 -8.14
CA LEU A 614 12.40 13.05 -7.26
C LEU A 614 11.27 12.98 -6.23
N TYR A 615 11.66 13.31 -5.01
CA TYR A 615 10.82 13.39 -3.83
C TYR A 615 10.82 14.82 -3.31
N HIS A 616 9.64 15.42 -3.11
CA HIS A 616 9.49 16.76 -2.57
C HIS A 616 9.00 16.71 -1.12
N ASN A 617 9.80 17.19 -0.17
CA ASN A 617 9.35 17.34 1.21
C ASN A 617 8.55 18.65 1.33
N ARG A 618 7.25 18.53 1.63
CA ARG A 618 6.32 19.67 1.66
C ARG A 618 6.46 20.58 2.87
N VAL A 619 6.94 20.05 3.99
CA VAL A 619 7.11 20.82 5.23
C VAL A 619 8.28 21.79 5.10
N TRP A 620 9.37 21.31 4.52
CA TRP A 620 10.62 22.05 4.44
C TRP A 620 10.86 22.73 3.09
N ASN A 621 10.12 22.30 2.07
CA ASN A 621 10.35 22.65 0.67
C ASN A 621 11.77 22.27 0.21
N ASP A 622 12.14 21.01 0.48
CA ASP A 622 13.39 20.39 0.02
C ASP A 622 13.10 19.28 -0.99
N ALA A 623 14.12 18.83 -1.71
CA ALA A 623 14.00 17.63 -2.54
C ALA A 623 15.09 16.59 -2.26
N LEU A 624 14.73 15.33 -2.48
CA LEU A 624 15.65 14.21 -2.57
C LEU A 624 15.59 13.67 -4.00
N VAL A 625 16.72 13.70 -4.68
CA VAL A 625 16.90 13.12 -6.01
C VAL A 625 17.62 11.80 -5.86
N VAL A 626 16.99 10.74 -6.37
CA VAL A 626 17.57 9.41 -6.46
C VAL A 626 18.05 9.22 -7.89
N LEU A 627 19.28 8.74 -8.04
CA LEU A 627 19.85 8.37 -9.33
C LEU A 627 20.44 6.96 -9.21
N ALA A 628 20.01 6.04 -10.06
CA ALA A 628 20.41 4.65 -10.00
C ALA A 628 20.86 4.13 -11.36
N ASN A 629 21.93 3.35 -11.36
CA ASN A 629 22.30 2.50 -12.48
C ASN A 629 21.75 1.10 -12.25
N MET A 630 20.88 0.61 -13.12
CA MET A 630 20.26 -0.71 -13.01
C MET A 630 20.97 -1.78 -13.85
N THR A 631 22.17 -1.47 -14.37
CA THR A 631 22.95 -2.35 -15.23
C THR A 631 24.20 -2.90 -14.54
N ASP A 632 24.78 -3.94 -15.14
CA ASP A 632 26.05 -4.56 -14.72
C ASP A 632 27.30 -3.82 -15.22
N ALA A 633 27.13 -2.73 -15.99
CA ALA A 633 28.20 -1.91 -16.53
C ALA A 633 28.26 -0.54 -15.86
N GLU A 634 29.44 0.09 -15.87
CA GLU A 634 29.57 1.49 -15.46
C GLU A 634 28.81 2.40 -16.43
N ALA A 635 28.16 3.42 -15.88
CA ALA A 635 27.39 4.39 -16.64
C ALA A 635 27.77 5.81 -16.22
N VAL A 636 27.71 6.73 -17.18
CA VAL A 636 27.79 8.18 -16.93
C VAL A 636 26.54 8.78 -17.53
N CYS A 637 25.68 9.36 -16.70
CA CYS A 637 24.41 9.92 -17.13
C CYS A 637 24.20 11.34 -16.62
N SER A 638 23.40 12.10 -17.34
CA SER A 638 22.88 13.39 -16.88
C SER A 638 21.37 13.29 -16.66
N LEU A 639 20.84 14.12 -15.76
CA LEU A 639 19.39 14.35 -15.71
C LEU A 639 18.99 15.28 -16.86
N ALA A 640 17.89 14.96 -17.53
CA ALA A 640 17.26 15.90 -18.46
C ALA A 640 16.82 17.17 -17.71
N ALA A 641 16.39 18.19 -18.47
CA ALA A 641 15.97 19.47 -17.90
C ALA A 641 15.07 19.28 -16.66
N PRO A 642 15.30 20.06 -15.58
CA PRO A 642 14.66 19.84 -14.29
C PRO A 642 13.13 19.86 -14.41
N ASN A 643 12.47 18.99 -13.64
CA ASN A 643 11.01 19.00 -13.54
C ASN A 643 10.50 20.28 -12.85
N GLU A 644 9.19 20.51 -12.87
CA GLU A 644 8.56 21.70 -12.28
C GLU A 644 8.96 21.94 -10.81
N THR A 645 9.10 20.87 -10.02
CA THR A 645 9.51 20.96 -8.62
C THR A 645 10.94 21.45 -8.48
N ALA A 646 11.88 20.88 -9.24
CA ALA A 646 13.28 21.33 -9.22
C ALA A 646 13.40 22.78 -9.72
N VAL A 647 12.64 23.19 -10.74
CA VAL A 647 12.56 24.58 -11.19
C VAL A 647 12.00 25.49 -10.09
N ARG A 648 10.97 25.06 -9.36
CA ARG A 648 10.40 25.80 -8.22
C ARG A 648 11.41 26.00 -7.09
N LEU A 649 12.23 24.99 -6.81
CA LEU A 649 13.29 25.10 -5.79
C LEU A 649 14.36 26.10 -6.22
N GLN A 650 14.78 26.06 -7.48
CA GLN A 650 15.77 27.00 -8.04
C GLN A 650 15.25 28.43 -8.12
N SER A 651 13.96 28.62 -8.41
CA SER A 651 13.35 29.96 -8.45
C SER A 651 13.14 30.58 -7.06
N ALA A 652 13.13 29.76 -6.00
CA ALA A 652 13.02 30.23 -4.63
C ALA A 652 14.32 30.85 -4.07
N GLY A 653 15.45 30.69 -4.77
CA GLY A 653 16.76 31.23 -4.38
C GLY A 653 17.91 30.27 -4.67
N PRO A 654 19.13 30.56 -4.18
CA PRO A 654 20.27 29.66 -4.32
C PRO A 654 19.95 28.29 -3.69
N VAL A 655 20.30 27.20 -4.39
CA VAL A 655 20.09 25.84 -3.90
C VAL A 655 21.43 25.18 -3.58
N LEU A 656 21.47 24.50 -2.43
CA LEU A 656 22.55 23.61 -2.03
C LEU A 656 22.26 22.21 -2.56
N TYR A 657 23.23 21.61 -3.23
CA TYR A 657 23.18 20.25 -3.73
C TYR A 657 24.15 19.41 -2.90
N TYR A 658 23.63 18.58 -2.02
CA TYR A 658 24.42 17.73 -1.13
C TYR A 658 24.34 16.27 -1.60
N ASP A 659 25.47 15.69 -2.00
CA ASP A 659 25.58 14.25 -2.23
C ASP A 659 25.69 13.54 -0.87
N VAL A 660 24.67 12.76 -0.54
CA VAL A 660 24.55 12.08 0.75
C VAL A 660 25.67 11.07 0.98
N HIS A 661 26.12 10.38 -0.07
CA HIS A 661 27.11 9.31 0.07
C HIS A 661 28.52 9.84 -0.08
N GLN A 662 28.80 10.71 -1.06
CA GLN A 662 30.12 11.36 -1.15
C GLN A 662 30.34 12.38 -0.05
N ARG A 663 29.26 12.82 0.61
CA ARG A 663 29.22 13.88 1.62
C ARG A 663 29.84 15.18 1.10
N SER A 664 29.51 15.50 -0.14
CA SER A 664 30.02 16.67 -0.84
C SER A 664 28.92 17.65 -1.19
N ILE A 665 29.24 18.95 -1.16
CA ILE A 665 28.28 20.02 -1.42
C ILE A 665 28.67 20.84 -2.65
N VAL A 666 27.68 21.18 -3.47
CA VAL A 666 27.79 22.17 -4.54
C VAL A 666 26.79 23.29 -4.27
N ARG A 667 27.23 24.56 -4.35
CA ARG A 667 26.39 25.75 -4.23
C ARG A 667 26.15 26.30 -5.63
N ASN A 668 24.89 26.50 -6.00
CA ASN A 668 24.38 27.16 -7.23
C ASN A 668 25.29 27.05 -8.50
N PRO A 669 24.90 26.31 -9.56
CA PRO A 669 25.80 25.93 -10.67
C PRO A 669 26.55 27.07 -11.38
N GLU A 670 26.06 28.31 -11.38
CA GLU A 670 26.75 29.45 -12.01
C GLU A 670 28.16 29.72 -11.44
N GLN A 671 28.48 29.20 -10.24
CA GLN A 671 29.81 29.34 -9.60
C GLN A 671 30.55 28.01 -9.44
N ALA A 672 30.03 26.91 -9.96
CA ALA A 672 30.60 25.58 -9.76
C ALA A 672 31.41 25.11 -10.98
N GLU A 673 32.56 24.46 -10.75
CA GLU A 673 33.31 23.76 -11.82
C GLU A 673 32.54 22.54 -12.37
N GLN A 674 31.50 22.08 -11.68
CA GLN A 674 30.64 20.96 -12.06
C GLN A 674 29.16 21.36 -11.90
N THR A 675 28.39 21.28 -12.98
CA THR A 675 26.94 21.41 -12.94
C THR A 675 26.34 20.20 -12.19
N PRO A 676 25.49 20.39 -11.16
CA PRO A 676 24.79 19.29 -10.53
C PRO A 676 24.02 18.46 -11.57
N PHE A 677 24.11 17.14 -11.44
CA PHE A 677 23.43 16.18 -12.32
C PHE A 677 23.89 16.14 -13.79
N GLU A 678 25.02 16.75 -14.12
CA GLU A 678 25.67 16.60 -15.41
C GLU A 678 26.80 15.56 -15.33
N ALA A 679 26.81 14.60 -16.27
CA ALA A 679 27.84 13.58 -16.39
C ALA A 679 28.16 12.85 -15.06
N VAL A 680 27.11 12.46 -14.33
CA VAL A 680 27.23 11.78 -13.03
C VAL A 680 27.72 10.35 -13.25
N PRO A 681 28.90 9.96 -12.73
CA PRO A 681 29.36 8.58 -12.81
C PRO A 681 28.61 7.69 -11.81
N LEU A 682 28.22 6.51 -12.29
CA LEU A 682 27.55 5.46 -11.53
C LEU A 682 28.25 4.12 -11.80
N ARG A 683 28.66 3.44 -10.73
CA ARG A 683 29.11 2.04 -10.79
C ARG A 683 27.93 1.11 -11.11
N PRO A 684 28.19 -0.16 -11.51
CA PRO A 684 27.15 -1.16 -11.66
C PRO A 684 26.25 -1.25 -10.43
N TYR A 685 24.93 -1.28 -10.64
CA TYR A 685 23.92 -1.36 -9.57
C TYR A 685 23.99 -0.27 -8.47
N GLN A 686 24.68 0.85 -8.74
CA GLN A 686 24.84 1.91 -7.76
C GLN A 686 23.63 2.84 -7.71
N THR A 687 23.12 3.08 -6.49
CA THR A 687 22.15 4.14 -6.19
C THR A 687 22.83 5.28 -5.45
N ARG A 688 22.70 6.51 -5.96
CA ARG A 688 23.15 7.75 -5.32
C ARG A 688 21.97 8.62 -4.92
N LEU A 689 22.11 9.28 -3.78
CA LEU A 689 21.13 10.19 -3.21
C LEU A 689 21.68 11.61 -3.15
N PHE A 690 20.91 12.56 -3.68
CA PHE A 690 21.24 13.98 -3.65
C PHE A 690 20.13 14.74 -2.94
N TYR A 691 20.49 15.44 -1.86
CA TYR A 691 19.59 16.29 -1.10
C TYR A 691 19.72 17.74 -1.60
N LEU A 692 18.60 18.33 -2.00
CA LEU A 692 18.49 19.68 -2.52
C LEU A 692 17.79 20.54 -1.49
N ARG A 693 18.46 21.59 -1.05
CA ARG A 693 17.95 22.49 -0.01
C ARG A 693 18.12 23.96 -0.42
N PRO A 694 17.04 24.76 -0.44
CA PRO A 694 17.16 26.21 -0.64
C PRO A 694 17.97 26.88 0.48
N ALA A 695 18.96 27.69 0.11
CA ALA A 695 19.70 28.56 1.01
C ALA A 695 18.99 29.92 1.09
N ARG A 696 18.38 30.21 2.24
CA ARG A 696 17.60 31.44 2.44
C ARG A 696 18.44 32.61 2.96
N ASP A 697 19.52 32.33 3.68
CA ASP A 697 20.42 33.32 4.28
C ASP A 697 21.84 32.74 4.47
N ALA A 698 22.79 33.61 4.84
CA ALA A 698 24.16 33.22 5.21
C ALA A 698 24.23 32.80 6.69
N SER A 699 23.45 31.79 7.06
CA SER A 699 23.44 31.17 8.39
C SER A 699 23.68 29.65 8.29
N PRO A 700 24.15 28.97 9.35
CA PRO A 700 24.30 27.53 9.31
C PRO A 700 22.96 26.83 9.04
N LEU A 701 22.97 25.75 8.26
CA LEU A 701 21.76 25.02 7.85
C LEU A 701 21.98 23.52 7.97
N HIS A 702 20.96 22.77 8.40
CA HIS A 702 21.01 21.30 8.37
C HIS A 702 21.12 20.76 6.93
N LEU A 703 21.95 19.76 6.69
CA LEU A 703 22.02 19.09 5.39
C LEU A 703 21.59 17.64 5.50
N TRP A 704 22.13 16.90 6.47
CA TRP A 704 21.86 15.47 6.57
C TRP A 704 22.07 14.93 7.99
N GLY A 705 21.45 13.78 8.26
CA GLY A 705 21.53 13.08 9.54
C GLY A 705 20.42 13.46 10.50
N GLY A 706 19.62 12.48 10.90
CA GLY A 706 18.42 12.68 11.71
C GLY A 706 17.27 13.30 10.91
N LYS A 707 16.03 12.92 11.25
CA LYS A 707 14.82 13.58 10.80
C LYS A 707 14.72 14.96 11.45
N ARG A 708 14.75 16.01 10.65
CA ARG A 708 14.56 17.38 11.11
C ARG A 708 13.09 17.63 11.48
N LEU A 709 12.86 17.98 12.74
CA LEU A 709 11.56 18.32 13.30
C LEU A 709 11.32 19.82 13.41
N ALA A 710 12.36 20.58 13.80
CA ALA A 710 12.32 22.03 13.90
C ALA A 710 13.70 22.61 13.57
N GLU A 711 13.73 23.81 13.00
CA GLU A 711 14.98 24.53 12.71
C GLU A 711 14.76 26.03 12.80
N THR A 712 15.50 26.68 13.70
CA THR A 712 15.31 28.10 14.04
C THR A 712 16.63 28.86 14.00
N TRP A 713 16.63 30.11 13.54
CA TRP A 713 17.81 30.98 13.53
C TRP A 713 17.60 32.17 14.45
N ASP A 714 18.44 32.28 15.47
CA ASP A 714 18.54 33.50 16.26
C ASP A 714 19.75 34.33 15.79
N ALA A 715 19.46 35.36 15.00
CA ALA A 715 20.47 36.28 14.52
C ALA A 715 21.14 37.11 15.64
N ALA A 716 20.45 37.35 16.76
CA ALA A 716 20.98 38.15 17.86
C ALA A 716 22.04 37.38 18.66
N SER A 717 21.81 36.08 18.90
CA SER A 717 22.80 35.20 19.54
C SER A 717 23.76 34.51 18.57
N GLY A 718 23.44 34.56 17.26
CA GLY A 718 24.18 33.83 16.22
C GLY A 718 24.04 32.32 16.33
N THR A 719 22.88 31.85 16.80
CA THR A 719 22.65 30.43 17.15
C THR A 719 21.62 29.81 16.21
N ARG A 720 22.01 28.69 15.58
CA ARG A 720 21.11 27.80 14.86
C ARG A 720 20.68 26.69 15.81
N SER A 721 19.38 26.56 16.04
CA SER A 721 18.82 25.47 16.86
C SER A 721 18.09 24.47 15.97
N LEU A 722 18.37 23.19 16.16
CA LEU A 722 17.77 22.08 15.42
C LEU A 722 17.18 21.08 16.39
N LEU A 723 15.93 20.71 16.17
CA LEU A 723 15.34 19.55 16.83
C LEU A 723 15.38 18.39 15.84
N LEU A 724 16.18 17.36 16.14
CA LEU A 724 16.40 16.20 15.26
C LEU A 724 15.93 14.93 15.95
N GLN A 725 15.42 13.98 15.17
CA GLN A 725 14.99 12.68 15.66
C GLN A 725 15.62 11.56 14.84
N GLY A 726 15.98 10.47 15.51
CA GLY A 726 16.53 9.28 14.89
C GLY A 726 16.14 8.06 15.72
N PRO A 727 16.35 6.84 15.20
CA PRO A 727 16.10 5.63 15.97
C PRO A 727 16.87 5.59 17.29
N GLU A 728 16.23 5.16 18.37
CA GLU A 728 16.83 5.14 19.71
C GLU A 728 18.12 4.31 19.74
N GLY A 729 19.19 4.93 20.24
CA GLY A 729 20.50 4.31 20.41
C GLY A 729 21.35 4.26 19.14
N LEU A 730 20.84 4.73 18.00
CA LEU A 730 21.64 4.89 16.78
C LEU A 730 22.67 6.01 16.99
N GLU A 731 23.93 5.72 16.67
CA GLU A 731 24.98 6.73 16.52
C GLU A 731 25.20 6.98 15.03
N ASP A 732 25.09 8.24 14.61
CA ASP A 732 25.27 8.61 13.20
C ASP A 732 25.77 10.04 13.04
N TRP A 733 26.20 10.37 11.82
CA TRP A 733 26.69 11.70 11.45
C TRP A 733 25.54 12.69 11.26
N VAL A 734 25.67 13.88 11.85
CA VAL A 734 24.89 15.06 11.49
C VAL A 734 25.80 16.04 10.75
N VAL A 735 25.30 16.56 9.64
CA VAL A 735 26.04 17.45 8.73
C VAL A 735 25.27 18.74 8.54
N LEU A 736 25.97 19.86 8.69
CA LEU A 736 25.46 21.22 8.52
C LEU A 736 26.30 21.96 7.47
N ASP A 737 25.67 22.85 6.70
CA ASP A 737 26.37 23.95 6.02
C ASP A 737 26.73 25.01 7.06
N ALA A 738 27.90 25.65 6.94
CA ALA A 738 28.34 26.70 7.87
C ALA A 738 27.72 28.09 7.59
N GLY A 739 27.11 28.32 6.43
CA GLY A 739 26.44 29.57 6.09
C GLY A 739 27.37 30.78 5.98
N GLY A 740 28.60 30.61 5.52
CA GLY A 740 29.60 31.68 5.42
C GLY A 740 30.73 31.52 6.42
N ASN A 741 30.46 31.68 7.73
CA ASN A 741 31.46 31.48 8.79
C ASN A 741 31.14 30.25 9.63
N ALA A 742 32.16 29.41 9.87
CA ALA A 742 32.03 28.24 10.73
C ALA A 742 31.57 28.62 12.16
N PRO A 743 30.65 27.85 12.77
CA PRO A 743 30.32 28.00 14.17
C PRO A 743 31.56 27.72 15.03
N GLY A 744 31.67 28.40 16.17
CA GLY A 744 32.76 28.20 17.12
C GLY A 744 32.47 27.11 18.14
N GLN A 745 31.19 26.77 18.33
CA GLN A 745 30.75 25.74 19.26
C GLN A 745 29.48 25.04 18.75
N VAL A 746 29.43 23.72 18.94
CA VAL A 746 28.21 22.92 18.79
C VAL A 746 27.86 22.29 20.14
N ARG A 747 26.58 22.35 20.51
CA ARG A 747 26.03 21.68 21.69
C ARG A 747 24.97 20.67 21.28
N VAL A 748 24.89 19.58 22.03
CA VAL A 748 23.86 18.56 21.92
C VAL A 748 23.20 18.43 23.28
N ASN A 749 21.89 18.69 23.36
CA ASN A 749 21.10 18.72 24.59
C ASN A 749 21.74 19.62 25.67
N GLY A 750 22.29 20.76 25.27
CA GLY A 750 22.96 21.73 26.14
C GLY A 750 24.44 21.45 26.43
N GLU A 751 24.93 20.23 26.16
CA GLU A 751 26.31 19.83 26.43
C GLU A 751 27.22 20.05 25.22
N PRO A 752 28.48 20.50 25.39
CA PRO A 752 29.44 20.61 24.28
C PRO A 752 29.63 19.28 23.54
N ALA A 753 29.55 19.31 22.21
CA ALA A 753 29.69 18.13 21.36
C ALA A 753 30.92 18.23 20.45
N SER A 754 31.52 17.07 20.13
CA SER A 754 32.69 16.99 19.24
C SER A 754 32.26 17.10 17.78
N PHE A 755 32.39 18.29 17.21
CA PHE A 755 32.15 18.58 15.81
C PHE A 755 33.43 19.13 15.17
N PHE A 756 33.53 18.98 13.84
CA PHE A 756 34.66 19.40 13.03
C PHE A 756 34.19 20.33 11.91
N HIS A 757 35.12 21.14 11.40
CA HIS A 757 34.90 21.99 10.23
C HIS A 757 35.70 21.47 9.03
N ASP A 758 35.03 21.12 7.95
CA ASP A 758 35.65 20.89 6.64
C ASP A 758 35.75 22.24 5.93
N ALA A 759 36.92 22.87 5.99
CA ALA A 759 37.16 24.18 5.39
C ALA A 759 37.04 24.18 3.85
N LYS A 760 37.31 23.05 3.18
CA LYS A 760 37.26 22.96 1.71
C LYS A 760 35.83 23.04 1.20
N GLN A 761 34.92 22.37 1.89
CA GLN A 761 33.51 22.30 1.52
C GLN A 761 32.64 23.29 2.31
N ASN A 762 33.23 23.85 3.37
CA ASN A 762 32.60 24.69 4.38
C ASN A 762 31.43 23.99 5.07
N LEU A 763 31.67 22.76 5.50
CA LEU A 763 30.72 21.89 6.20
C LEU A 763 31.10 21.71 7.67
N VAL A 764 30.11 21.55 8.53
CA VAL A 764 30.27 21.26 9.96
C VAL A 764 29.64 19.91 10.24
N PHE A 765 30.37 19.00 10.86
CA PHE A 765 29.88 17.64 11.03
C PHE A 765 30.39 17.00 12.31
N GLY A 766 29.60 16.06 12.83
CA GLY A 766 29.89 15.37 14.09
C GLY A 766 28.96 14.19 14.25
N LYS A 767 29.38 13.21 15.06
CA LYS A 767 28.54 12.09 15.43
C LYS A 767 27.65 12.46 16.61
N VAL A 768 26.39 12.05 16.54
CA VAL A 768 25.44 12.16 17.64
C VAL A 768 24.84 10.80 17.92
N ARG A 769 24.40 10.58 19.17
CA ARG A 769 23.61 9.40 19.55
C ARG A 769 22.18 9.83 19.80
N PHE A 770 21.24 9.26 19.05
CA PHE A 770 19.82 9.56 19.19
C PHE A 770 19.24 8.87 20.44
N GLY A 771 18.42 9.61 21.18
CA GLY A 771 17.64 9.10 22.30
C GLY A 771 16.19 8.81 21.91
N ARG A 772 15.38 8.43 22.90
CA ARG A 772 13.93 8.30 22.74
C ARG A 772 13.27 9.65 22.43
N GLU A 773 13.71 10.70 23.13
CA GLU A 773 13.28 12.06 22.86
C GLU A 773 14.12 12.69 21.74
N PRO A 774 13.53 13.59 20.93
CA PRO A 774 14.29 14.35 19.94
C PRO A 774 15.48 15.09 20.57
N LEU A 775 16.58 15.07 19.86
CA LEU A 775 17.84 15.72 20.20
C LEU A 775 17.78 17.20 19.81
N LEU A 776 18.15 18.08 20.75
CA LEU A 776 18.37 19.50 20.48
C LEU A 776 19.85 19.71 20.13
N LEU A 777 20.13 20.16 18.91
CA LEU A 777 21.46 20.55 18.48
C LEU A 777 21.52 22.06 18.28
N GLU A 778 22.50 22.71 18.90
CA GLU A 778 22.71 24.16 18.79
C GLU A 778 24.10 24.44 18.22
N ALA A 779 24.15 25.08 17.06
CA ALA A 779 25.40 25.55 16.44
C ALA A 779 25.50 27.07 16.58
N ARG A 780 26.49 27.52 17.36
CA ARG A 780 26.65 28.94 17.72
C ARG A 780 27.87 29.55 17.06
N ARG A 781 27.69 30.73 16.45
CA ARG A 781 28.79 31.59 16.02
C ARG A 781 29.42 32.26 17.24
N ASP A 782 30.74 32.20 17.35
CA ASP A 782 31.42 32.85 18.46
C ASP A 782 31.31 34.39 18.32
N PRO A 783 31.09 35.16 19.41
CA PRO A 783 31.15 36.60 19.32
C PRO A 783 32.58 37.06 19.00
N ALA A 784 32.68 38.15 18.23
CA ALA A 784 33.94 38.66 17.67
C ALA A 784 35.15 38.58 18.62
N ALA A 785 36.25 38.03 18.07
CA ALA A 785 37.49 37.64 18.73
C ALA A 785 38.04 38.65 19.77
N GLY A 786 38.17 38.19 21.01
CA GLY A 786 39.11 38.72 21.99
C GLY A 786 40.41 37.89 22.02
N PRO A 787 41.51 38.40 22.61
CA PRO A 787 42.86 37.85 22.51
C PRO A 787 43.08 36.45 23.13
N ASN A 788 42.04 35.83 23.71
CA ASN A 788 42.04 34.46 24.23
C ASN A 788 40.94 33.57 23.60
N ALA A 789 40.42 33.91 22.41
CA ALA A 789 39.36 33.14 21.76
C ALA A 789 39.84 31.73 21.35
N THR A 790 39.31 30.70 22.00
CA THR A 790 39.48 29.27 21.64
C THR A 790 38.40 28.81 20.64
N GLY A 791 37.96 29.71 19.76
CA GLY A 791 36.61 29.75 19.19
C GLY A 791 36.38 29.17 17.80
N ILE A 792 37.19 28.23 17.33
CA ILE A 792 37.05 27.63 16.00
C ILE A 792 37.02 26.11 16.17
N LEU A 793 36.04 25.44 15.55
CA LEU A 793 35.98 23.98 15.53
C LEU A 793 37.26 23.40 14.89
N PRO A 794 37.75 22.23 15.36
CA PRO A 794 38.90 21.59 14.77
C PRO A 794 38.68 21.32 13.27
N GLU A 795 39.67 21.67 12.45
CA GLU A 795 39.60 21.41 11.02
C GLU A 795 39.80 19.92 10.70
N GLN A 796 38.86 19.35 9.95
CA GLN A 796 38.95 17.97 9.46
C GLN A 796 38.10 17.83 8.20
N ALA A 797 38.63 17.12 7.19
CA ALA A 797 37.84 16.75 6.01
C ALA A 797 36.77 15.71 6.38
N ILE A 798 35.53 15.90 5.91
CA ILE A 798 34.47 14.93 6.13
C ILE A 798 34.77 13.64 5.33
N PRO A 799 34.75 12.45 5.97
CA PRO A 799 34.92 11.21 5.23
C PRO A 799 33.64 10.88 4.45
N PRO A 800 33.75 10.21 3.28
CA PRO A 800 32.59 9.71 2.56
C PRO A 800 31.83 8.67 3.40
N ASP A 801 30.58 8.42 3.02
CA ASP A 801 29.75 7.41 3.64
C ASP A 801 30.30 5.99 3.43
N GLU A 802 30.05 5.11 4.38
CA GLU A 802 30.58 3.74 4.41
C GLU A 802 30.19 2.94 3.16
N ILE A 803 29.02 3.21 2.57
CA ILE A 803 28.55 2.57 1.34
C ILE A 803 29.52 2.74 0.16
N ASN A 804 30.34 3.80 0.14
CA ASN A 804 31.31 4.01 -0.94
C ASN A 804 32.40 2.94 -0.95
N THR A 805 32.74 2.37 0.20
CA THR A 805 33.76 1.33 0.30
C THR A 805 33.39 0.09 -0.50
N PHE A 806 32.09 -0.22 -0.59
CA PHE A 806 31.56 -1.32 -1.40
C PHE A 806 31.79 -1.11 -2.91
N TYR A 807 31.73 0.15 -3.36
CA TYR A 807 31.86 0.53 -4.77
C TYR A 807 33.28 0.93 -5.20
N LEU A 808 34.26 0.82 -4.31
CA LEU A 808 35.67 0.97 -4.67
C LEU A 808 36.11 -0.19 -5.58
N PRO A 809 36.97 0.05 -6.57
CA PRO A 809 37.57 -1.03 -7.35
C PRO A 809 38.27 -2.03 -6.40
N ARG A 810 37.90 -3.30 -6.48
CA ARG A 810 38.52 -4.39 -5.70
C ARG A 810 39.89 -4.76 -6.25
#